data_AF-A0A0G4GPB9-F1
#
_entry.id   AF-A0A0G4GPB9-F1
#
_cell.length_a   1.000
_cell.length_b   1.000
_cell.length_c   1.000
_cell.angle_alpha   90.00
_cell.angle_beta   90.00
_cell.angle_gamma   90.00
#
_symmetry.space_group_name_H-M   'P 1'
#
loop_
_entity.id
_entity.type
_entity.pdbx_description
1 polymer ?
#
loop_
_entity_poly.entity_id
_entity_poly.type
_entity_poly.pdbx_seq_one_letter_code
_entity_poly.pdbx_strand_id
1 'polypeptide(L)'
;MADLAAERFSVTSILNHFNASAAAASDAIGSLHQQVQQAEADLQQERQKHGASDAANASPDDVLLLNIGGYELSVKRRRLTHGEGVEGTLLATIFSGSWDGRLIKLTDRDSKERMFIDMDADAFKLIHRAILDAETIRSATARTASRQVSISHLFEEAKERNFAGLHDYWVKLMLSPIDKDAAAAEATHSEVTEPTVPATGTPEGLGDFMTAVGSFVKAFVAEKAQLESELAAVKRRYENLDNEIKAVTPFLMPLSGDDPIHSVKVCGHTIATTQSTVDHMNDNLRNRLNMWSRPVEDVPPEHVSRMVDHYRRRRLGASPDEIAAPLKMASATEQEAFEINAAMYGVKTVFHPIASSMMYRVLREGRGPKPTRTQRITYHRIAWRDAFDGEIDNEGQRSTVVSELAWWAQEVHIDMRVGEVRRVMVPPQVSRREPIFLEYRLIGIDGIDGATTPDKSSSSWGWLKGRWWLLAAVCVGLLMIGVGFVINGGAREHRSHGEMWQPRQTKAKPKCPEGYHLCHENICCRIEKVKPQTYCPKGYTVSNHFYVKHHMTPATPYCPGCPKTGTEACCPDNKTSPDKDAVCTERENFPVQYKCPGGSQLVGKECLDTKRAVMVKKCPPGYDLDKLGHECSNLVQGPAQLRVKWY
;
A
#
# COMPACT_ATOMS: atom_id res chain seq x y z
N MET A 1 -24.05 75.00 -39.87
CA MET A 1 -22.99 73.96 -39.93
C MET A 1 -21.87 74.21 -38.93
N ALA A 2 -21.44 75.46 -38.67
CA ALA A 2 -20.45 75.77 -37.63
C ALA A 2 -20.94 75.46 -36.20
N ASP A 3 -22.20 75.80 -35.84
CA ASP A 3 -22.74 75.50 -34.51
C ASP A 3 -22.90 73.99 -34.24
N LEU A 4 -23.21 73.21 -35.28
CA LEU A 4 -23.33 71.74 -35.21
C LEU A 4 -21.95 71.06 -35.07
N ALA A 5 -20.88 71.72 -35.53
CA ALA A 5 -19.51 71.27 -35.31
C ALA A 5 -19.01 71.65 -33.90
N ALA A 6 -19.43 72.80 -33.36
CA ALA A 6 -19.12 73.24 -31.99
C ALA A 6 -19.80 72.36 -30.92
N GLU A 7 -21.04 71.90 -31.14
CA GLU A 7 -21.69 70.94 -30.24
C GLU A 7 -21.00 69.57 -30.25
N ARG A 8 -20.52 69.10 -31.41
CA ARG A 8 -19.82 67.81 -31.53
C ARG A 8 -18.42 67.80 -30.91
N PHE A 9 -17.77 68.96 -30.81
CA PHE A 9 -16.48 69.14 -30.14
C PHE A 9 -16.63 69.82 -28.76
N SER A 10 -17.79 69.67 -28.12
CA SER A 10 -17.97 70.13 -26.74
C SER A 10 -17.12 69.29 -25.79
N VAL A 11 -16.35 69.96 -24.92
CA VAL A 11 -15.60 69.36 -23.80
C VAL A 11 -16.48 68.41 -22.98
N THR A 12 -17.77 68.75 -22.83
CA THR A 12 -18.76 67.92 -22.13
C THR A 12 -18.97 66.56 -22.80
N SER A 13 -18.99 66.50 -24.14
CA SER A 13 -19.14 65.24 -24.88
C SER A 13 -17.93 64.33 -24.69
N ILE A 14 -16.72 64.90 -24.74
CA ILE A 14 -15.46 64.17 -24.53
C ILE A 14 -15.38 63.63 -23.10
N LEU A 15 -15.69 64.47 -22.10
CA LEU A 15 -15.72 64.05 -20.69
C LEU A 15 -16.75 62.95 -20.44
N ASN A 16 -17.95 63.06 -21.03
CA ASN A 16 -18.97 62.02 -20.90
C ASN A 16 -18.52 60.68 -21.51
N HIS A 17 -17.85 60.71 -22.67
CA HIS A 17 -17.32 59.50 -23.29
C HIS A 17 -16.19 58.87 -22.47
N PHE A 18 -15.28 59.70 -21.94
CA PHE A 18 -14.22 59.23 -21.04
C PHE A 18 -14.80 58.65 -19.75
N ASN A 19 -15.75 59.32 -19.10
CA ASN A 19 -16.39 58.85 -17.89
C ASN A 19 -17.11 57.51 -18.11
N ALA A 20 -17.82 57.35 -19.23
CA ALA A 20 -18.45 56.07 -19.60
C ALA A 20 -17.41 54.96 -19.78
N SER A 21 -16.26 55.26 -20.40
CA SER A 21 -15.17 54.29 -20.60
C SER A 21 -14.47 53.93 -19.29
N ALA A 22 -14.24 54.92 -18.41
CA ALA A 22 -13.67 54.73 -17.09
C ALA A 22 -14.60 53.91 -16.18
N ALA A 23 -15.92 54.15 -16.25
CA ALA A 23 -16.92 53.34 -15.56
C ALA A 23 -16.88 51.88 -16.04
N ALA A 24 -16.87 51.65 -17.37
CA ALA A 24 -16.77 50.30 -17.93
C ALA A 24 -15.48 49.58 -17.52
N ALA A 25 -14.34 50.29 -17.46
CA ALA A 25 -13.08 49.74 -16.96
C ALA A 25 -13.15 49.40 -15.47
N SER A 26 -13.75 50.27 -14.65
CA SER A 26 -14.00 50.00 -13.22
C SER A 26 -14.89 48.77 -13.03
N ASP A 27 -15.96 48.64 -13.82
CA ASP A 27 -16.87 47.48 -13.78
C ASP A 27 -16.14 46.19 -14.17
N ALA A 28 -15.22 46.25 -15.15
CA ALA A 28 -14.41 45.11 -15.56
C ALA A 28 -13.45 44.64 -14.44
N ILE A 29 -12.78 45.56 -13.74
CA ILE A 29 -11.95 45.22 -12.56
C ILE A 29 -12.83 44.66 -11.43
N GLY A 30 -13.98 45.27 -11.16
CA GLY A 30 -14.94 44.78 -10.17
C GLY A 30 -15.42 43.36 -10.47
N SER A 31 -15.68 43.05 -11.75
CA SER A 31 -16.02 41.69 -12.21
C SER A 31 -14.88 40.70 -12.00
N LEU A 32 -13.62 41.09 -12.24
CA LEU A 32 -12.45 40.23 -11.98
C LEU A 32 -12.26 39.95 -10.50
N HIS A 33 -12.39 40.96 -9.62
CA HIS A 33 -12.38 40.75 -8.16
C HIS A 33 -13.45 39.75 -7.72
N GLN A 34 -14.68 39.89 -8.21
CA GLN A 34 -15.76 38.96 -7.90
C GLN A 34 -15.44 37.53 -8.37
N GLN A 35 -14.82 37.38 -9.55
CA GLN A 35 -14.40 36.07 -10.05
C GLN A 35 -13.30 35.43 -9.19
N VAL A 36 -12.31 36.21 -8.74
CA VAL A 36 -11.26 35.72 -7.83
C VAL A 36 -11.88 35.27 -6.51
N GLN A 37 -12.73 36.10 -5.89
CA GLN A 37 -13.41 35.77 -4.65
C GLN A 37 -14.32 34.54 -4.77
N GLN A 38 -15.07 34.44 -5.87
CA GLN A 38 -15.92 33.27 -6.12
C GLN A 38 -15.08 32.00 -6.28
N ALA A 39 -13.99 32.06 -7.04
CA ALA A 39 -13.11 30.90 -7.23
C ALA A 39 -12.44 30.46 -5.92
N GLU A 40 -12.08 31.39 -5.03
CA GLU A 40 -11.57 31.06 -3.69
C GLU A 40 -12.64 30.45 -2.78
N ALA A 41 -13.88 30.95 -2.84
CA ALA A 41 -15.01 30.37 -2.13
C ALA A 41 -15.32 28.95 -2.62
N ASP A 42 -15.31 28.73 -3.93
CA ASP A 42 -15.52 27.41 -4.55
C ASP A 42 -14.42 26.42 -4.13
N LEU A 43 -13.16 26.86 -4.14
CA LEU A 43 -12.02 26.08 -3.65
C LEU A 43 -12.24 25.64 -2.19
N GLN A 44 -12.61 26.58 -1.31
CA GLN A 44 -12.83 26.28 0.10
C GLN A 44 -14.06 25.40 0.32
N GLN A 45 -15.12 25.60 -0.45
CA GLN A 45 -16.32 24.75 -0.42
C GLN A 45 -15.99 23.32 -0.83
N GLU A 46 -15.16 23.11 -1.87
CA GLU A 46 -14.77 21.77 -2.31
C GLU A 46 -13.92 21.06 -1.24
N ARG A 47 -13.00 21.78 -0.57
CA ARG A 47 -12.26 21.25 0.60
C ARG A 47 -13.22 20.78 1.69
N GLN A 48 -14.18 21.61 2.07
CA GLN A 48 -15.15 21.30 3.12
C GLN A 48 -16.06 20.13 2.76
N LYS A 49 -16.54 20.07 1.51
CA LYS A 49 -17.34 18.96 0.97
C LYS A 49 -16.59 17.63 1.07
N HIS A 50 -15.27 17.66 0.87
CA HIS A 50 -14.41 16.49 1.02
C HIS A 50 -13.87 16.32 2.45
N GLY A 51 -14.33 17.11 3.43
CA GLY A 51 -13.93 17.02 4.83
C GLY A 51 -12.44 17.30 5.08
N ALA A 52 -11.79 18.00 4.15
CA ALA A 52 -10.44 18.50 4.35
C ALA A 52 -10.45 19.63 5.38
N SER A 53 -9.58 19.52 6.37
CA SER A 53 -9.31 20.55 7.37
C SER A 53 -8.18 21.49 6.91
N ASP A 54 -8.03 22.62 7.60
CA ASP A 54 -6.85 23.46 7.42
C ASP A 54 -5.61 22.78 8.02
N ALA A 55 -4.59 22.56 7.19
CA ALA A 55 -3.32 21.95 7.58
C ALA A 55 -2.60 22.76 8.67
N ALA A 56 -2.83 24.08 8.74
CA ALA A 56 -2.23 24.95 9.75
C ALA A 56 -2.63 24.55 11.19
N ASN A 57 -3.70 23.78 11.37
CA ASN A 57 -4.12 23.28 12.68
C ASN A 57 -3.32 22.06 13.16
N ALA A 58 -2.57 21.40 12.28
CA ALA A 58 -1.75 20.25 12.64
C ALA A 58 -0.31 20.68 12.93
N SER A 59 0.27 20.14 14.02
CA SER A 59 1.65 20.42 14.34
C SER A 59 2.58 19.42 13.65
N PRO A 60 3.71 19.86 13.07
CA PRO A 60 4.75 18.95 12.60
C PRO A 60 5.30 18.04 13.73
N ASP A 61 5.18 18.45 14.99
CA ASP A 61 5.63 17.66 16.15
C ASP A 61 4.57 16.71 16.72
N ASP A 62 3.35 16.67 16.15
CA ASP A 62 2.32 15.71 16.52
C ASP A 62 2.83 14.28 16.44
N VAL A 63 2.50 13.46 17.44
CA VAL A 63 2.78 12.02 17.40
C VAL A 63 1.57 11.31 16.83
N LEU A 64 1.73 10.77 15.62
CA LEU A 64 0.72 9.99 14.93
C LEU A 64 0.77 8.55 15.43
N LEU A 65 -0.37 8.05 15.90
CA LEU A 65 -0.58 6.64 16.18
C LEU A 65 -1.18 5.99 14.93
N LEU A 66 -0.40 5.14 14.27
CA LEU A 66 -0.74 4.55 12.98
C LEU A 66 -0.97 3.04 13.10
N ASN A 67 -1.84 2.51 12.25
CA ASN A 67 -1.96 1.10 11.94
C ASN A 67 -1.92 0.93 10.41
N ILE A 68 -0.81 0.41 9.89
CA ILE A 68 -0.59 0.24 8.45
C ILE A 68 -0.79 -1.23 8.10
N GLY A 69 -1.96 -1.57 7.58
CA GLY A 69 -2.29 -2.94 7.18
C GLY A 69 -2.16 -3.99 8.30
N GLY A 70 -2.23 -3.59 9.58
CA GLY A 70 -1.99 -4.44 10.75
C GLY A 70 -0.69 -4.15 11.52
N TYR A 71 0.22 -3.34 10.96
CA TYR A 71 1.45 -2.91 11.61
C TYR A 71 1.25 -1.61 12.39
N GLU A 72 1.38 -1.68 13.71
CA GLU A 72 1.26 -0.52 14.59
C GLU A 72 2.56 0.29 14.66
N LEU A 73 2.47 1.61 14.54
CA LEU A 73 3.61 2.52 14.60
C LEU A 73 3.23 3.82 15.32
N SER A 74 4.19 4.38 16.07
CA SER A 74 4.11 5.73 16.62
C SER A 74 5.21 6.59 15.98
N VAL A 75 4.86 7.66 15.29
CA VAL A 75 5.81 8.46 14.51
C VAL A 75 5.44 9.93 14.54
N LYS A 76 6.43 10.82 14.58
CA LYS A 76 6.18 12.26 14.50
C LYS A 76 5.74 12.65 13.08
N ARG A 77 4.70 13.48 12.95
CA ARG A 77 4.16 13.95 11.67
C ARG A 77 5.24 14.49 10.73
N ARG A 78 6.17 15.31 11.23
CA ARG A 78 7.26 15.88 10.43
C ARG A 78 8.12 14.83 9.73
N ARG A 79 8.22 13.61 10.28
CA ARG A 79 8.98 12.53 9.64
C ARG A 79 8.31 12.04 8.36
N LEU A 80 6.99 12.12 8.25
CA LEU A 80 6.24 11.67 7.08
C LEU A 80 5.87 12.81 6.12
N THR A 81 6.13 14.06 6.49
CA THR A 81 5.68 15.25 5.75
C THR A 81 6.81 16.16 5.30
N HIS A 82 7.97 16.12 5.96
CA HIS A 82 9.09 17.02 5.68
C HIS A 82 10.33 16.24 5.23
N GLY A 83 11.20 16.95 4.50
CA GLY A 83 12.47 16.45 4.05
C GLY A 83 12.49 16.21 2.53
N GLU A 84 13.69 16.34 1.97
CA GLU A 84 13.95 16.14 0.55
C GLU A 84 13.44 14.77 0.07
N GLY A 85 12.60 14.79 -0.96
CA GLY A 85 11.94 13.63 -1.56
C GLY A 85 10.67 13.15 -0.83
N VAL A 86 10.30 13.75 0.30
CA VAL A 86 9.01 13.49 0.99
C VAL A 86 8.02 14.62 0.73
N GLU A 87 8.46 15.87 0.75
CA GLU A 87 7.60 17.04 0.49
C GLU A 87 6.97 16.99 -0.91
N GLY A 88 5.69 17.37 -0.99
CA GLY A 88 4.91 17.33 -2.25
C GLY A 88 4.46 15.93 -2.70
N THR A 89 4.81 14.88 -1.97
CA THR A 89 4.39 13.50 -2.30
C THR A 89 3.01 13.15 -1.73
N LEU A 90 2.42 12.06 -2.23
CA LEU A 90 1.18 11.52 -1.66
C LEU A 90 1.32 11.17 -0.17
N LEU A 91 2.46 10.61 0.24
CA LEU A 91 2.73 10.31 1.65
C LEU A 91 2.63 11.55 2.54
N ALA A 92 3.32 12.63 2.15
CA ALA A 92 3.26 13.89 2.87
C ALA A 92 1.85 14.48 2.90
N THR A 93 1.11 14.32 1.82
CA THR A 93 -0.24 14.87 1.70
C THR A 93 -1.24 14.15 2.60
N ILE A 94 -1.21 12.81 2.63
CA ILE A 94 -2.03 11.99 3.54
C ILE A 94 -1.81 12.41 5.00
N PHE A 95 -0.55 12.65 5.40
CA PHE A 95 -0.19 12.99 6.77
C PHE A 95 -0.02 14.49 7.05
N SER A 96 -0.45 15.35 6.12
CA SER A 96 -0.32 16.82 6.25
C SER A 96 -1.11 17.40 7.41
N GLY A 97 -2.13 16.69 7.91
CA GLY A 97 -3.10 17.20 8.88
C GLY A 97 -4.44 17.57 8.25
N SER A 98 -4.46 17.85 6.93
CA SER A 98 -5.69 18.20 6.21
C SER A 98 -6.72 17.07 6.23
N TRP A 99 -6.27 15.81 6.27
CA TRP A 99 -7.13 14.64 6.09
C TRP A 99 -7.31 13.80 7.36
N ASP A 100 -6.76 14.23 8.50
CA ASP A 100 -6.76 13.46 9.76
C ASP A 100 -8.19 13.09 10.22
N GLY A 101 -9.15 14.00 10.06
CA GLY A 101 -10.56 13.75 10.40
C GLY A 101 -11.29 12.79 9.46
N ARG A 102 -10.69 12.49 8.30
CA ARG A 102 -11.23 11.62 7.26
C ARG A 102 -10.56 10.26 7.18
N LEU A 103 -9.40 10.09 7.80
CA LEU A 103 -8.75 8.78 7.90
C LEU A 103 -9.59 7.84 8.76
N ILE A 104 -9.65 6.57 8.35
CA ILE A 104 -10.35 5.53 9.12
C ILE A 104 -9.60 5.36 10.45
N LYS A 105 -10.33 5.37 11.57
CA LYS A 105 -9.74 5.24 12.90
C LYS A 105 -10.08 3.89 13.52
N LEU A 106 -9.08 3.21 14.06
CA LEU A 106 -9.24 2.02 14.88
C LEU A 106 -9.11 2.43 16.35
N THR A 107 -10.13 2.14 17.16
CA THR A 107 -10.02 2.27 18.62
C THR A 107 -9.51 0.95 19.18
N ASP A 108 -8.33 0.96 19.79
CA ASP A 108 -7.76 -0.23 20.43
C ASP A 108 -8.40 -0.50 21.81
N ARG A 109 -7.96 -1.59 22.46
CA ARG A 109 -8.45 -1.99 23.79
C ARG A 109 -8.16 -0.96 24.88
N ASP A 110 -7.15 -0.11 24.66
CA ASP A 110 -6.75 0.96 25.58
C ASP A 110 -7.47 2.28 25.25
N SER A 111 -8.50 2.23 24.39
CA SER A 111 -9.25 3.39 23.90
C SER A 111 -8.37 4.41 23.18
N LYS A 112 -7.24 3.99 22.61
CA LYS A 112 -6.42 4.85 21.75
C LYS A 112 -6.93 4.75 20.33
N GLU A 113 -7.21 5.90 19.74
CA GLU A 113 -7.50 6.01 18.31
C GLU A 113 -6.20 5.94 17.50
N ARG A 114 -6.20 5.08 16.49
CA ARG A 114 -5.09 4.90 15.55
C ARG A 114 -5.59 5.14 14.14
N MET A 115 -4.89 5.98 13.39
CA MET A 115 -5.17 6.18 11.97
C MET A 115 -4.80 4.92 11.20
N PHE A 116 -5.76 4.34 10.49
CA PHE A 116 -5.58 3.15 9.69
C PHE A 116 -5.26 3.53 8.24
N ILE A 117 -4.22 2.92 7.68
CA ILE A 117 -3.86 3.06 6.26
C ILE A 117 -3.86 1.68 5.62
N ASP A 118 -4.68 1.51 4.60
CA ASP A 118 -4.81 0.24 3.87
C ASP A 118 -3.70 0.05 2.83
N MET A 119 -2.51 -0.22 3.33
CA MET A 119 -1.27 -0.40 2.57
C MET A 119 -0.54 -1.66 3.04
N ASP A 120 0.31 -2.23 2.18
CA ASP A 120 1.24 -3.28 2.62
C ASP A 120 2.20 -2.77 3.72
N ALA A 121 2.21 -3.49 4.84
CA ALA A 121 2.97 -3.10 6.02
C ALA A 121 4.48 -3.10 5.77
N ASP A 122 5.00 -4.07 5.01
CA ASP A 122 6.43 -4.21 4.75
C ASP A 122 6.92 -3.16 3.75
N ALA A 123 6.12 -2.84 2.73
CA ALA A 123 6.35 -1.69 1.86
C ALA A 123 6.43 -0.37 2.65
N PHE A 124 5.52 -0.15 3.60
CA PHE A 124 5.58 1.05 4.44
C PHE A 124 6.81 1.07 5.35
N LYS A 125 7.19 -0.07 5.95
CA LYS A 125 8.43 -0.17 6.75
C LYS A 125 9.66 0.17 5.91
N LEU A 126 9.71 -0.26 4.64
CA LEU A 126 10.79 0.07 3.70
C LEU A 126 10.88 1.59 3.50
N ILE A 127 9.77 2.24 3.17
CA ILE A 127 9.70 3.70 2.97
C ILE A 127 10.10 4.43 4.26
N HIS A 128 9.47 4.08 5.39
CA HIS A 128 9.75 4.71 6.68
C HIS A 128 11.21 4.55 7.11
N ARG A 129 11.81 3.39 6.88
CA ARG A 129 13.23 3.16 7.15
C ARG A 129 14.12 4.08 6.30
N ALA A 130 13.83 4.21 5.01
CA ALA A 130 14.59 5.09 4.13
C ALA A 130 14.50 6.57 4.55
N ILE A 131 13.33 7.02 5.04
CA ILE A 131 13.17 8.36 5.64
C ILE A 131 14.12 8.52 6.84
N LEU A 132 14.14 7.55 7.76
CA LEU A 132 14.98 7.61 8.95
C LEU A 132 16.47 7.55 8.62
N ASP A 133 16.86 6.72 7.64
CA ASP A 133 18.24 6.59 7.18
C ASP A 133 18.72 7.90 6.52
N ALA A 134 17.89 8.52 5.66
CA ALA A 134 18.19 9.81 5.04
C ALA A 134 18.39 10.92 6.09
N GLU A 135 17.52 10.98 7.10
CA GLU A 135 17.65 11.95 8.19
C GLU A 135 18.90 11.70 9.05
N THR A 136 19.20 10.43 9.34
CA THR A 136 20.39 10.04 10.11
C THR A 136 21.65 10.48 9.37
N ILE A 137 21.71 10.24 8.06
CA ILE A 137 22.83 10.65 7.23
C ILE A 137 22.92 12.17 7.18
N ARG A 138 21.81 12.90 6.95
CA ARG A 138 21.77 14.38 6.97
C ARG A 138 22.30 14.95 8.28
N SER A 139 21.89 14.36 9.40
CA SER A 139 22.35 14.77 10.74
C SER A 139 23.85 14.52 10.96
N ALA A 140 24.40 13.46 10.34
CA ALA A 140 25.82 13.14 10.40
C ALA A 140 26.67 13.96 9.42
N THR A 141 26.16 14.25 8.22
CA THR A 141 26.87 14.93 7.12
C THR A 141 26.69 16.44 7.10
N ALA A 142 25.90 17.03 7.99
CA ALA A 142 25.82 18.48 8.18
C ALA A 142 27.21 19.16 8.40
N ARG A 143 28.27 18.37 8.67
CA ARG A 143 29.66 18.84 8.77
C ARG A 143 30.50 18.68 7.48
N THR A 144 30.03 17.94 6.47
CA THR A 144 30.76 17.65 5.22
C THR A 144 29.82 17.80 4.02
N ALA A 145 29.85 18.98 3.42
CA ALA A 145 28.78 19.58 2.62
C ALA A 145 28.57 19.08 1.17
N SER A 146 28.69 17.79 0.83
CA SER A 146 28.66 17.43 -0.61
C SER A 146 27.85 16.21 -1.06
N ARG A 147 26.97 15.62 -0.24
CA ARG A 147 26.02 14.63 -0.76
C ARG A 147 24.75 14.58 0.09
N GLN A 148 23.71 15.27 -0.36
CA GLN A 148 22.37 15.11 0.18
C GLN A 148 21.92 13.66 -0.08
N VAL A 149 21.69 12.91 0.99
CA VAL A 149 21.00 11.62 0.90
C VAL A 149 19.52 11.93 1.02
N SER A 150 18.82 11.77 -0.10
CA SER A 150 17.38 11.93 -0.23
C SER A 150 16.69 10.57 -0.29
N ILE A 151 15.43 10.49 0.12
CA ILE A 151 14.60 9.31 -0.13
C ILE A 151 14.39 9.03 -1.63
N SER A 152 14.69 10.01 -2.49
CA SER A 152 14.65 9.86 -3.95
C SER A 152 15.43 8.65 -4.46
N HIS A 153 16.45 8.15 -3.73
CA HIS A 153 17.15 6.91 -4.12
C HIS A 153 16.21 5.71 -4.21
N LEU A 154 15.21 5.56 -3.31
CA LEU A 154 14.23 4.47 -3.40
C LEU A 154 13.42 4.57 -4.69
N PHE A 155 13.04 5.78 -5.08
CA PHE A 155 12.26 6.02 -6.29
C PHE A 155 13.10 5.74 -7.54
N GLU A 156 14.36 6.19 -7.57
CA GLU A 156 15.28 5.89 -8.68
C GLU A 156 15.60 4.40 -8.76
N GLU A 157 15.84 3.71 -7.64
CA GLU A 157 16.03 2.26 -7.61
C GLU A 157 14.79 1.50 -8.12
N ALA A 158 13.59 1.95 -7.76
CA ALA A 158 12.35 1.37 -8.28
C ALA A 158 12.21 1.63 -9.78
N LYS A 159 12.58 2.81 -10.26
CA LYS A 159 12.59 3.19 -11.68
C LYS A 159 13.60 2.37 -12.49
N GLU A 160 14.79 2.10 -11.96
CA GLU A 160 15.79 1.21 -12.57
C GLU A 160 15.26 -0.22 -12.79
N ARG A 161 14.39 -0.69 -11.89
CA ARG A 161 13.67 -1.97 -12.02
C ARG A 161 12.39 -1.89 -12.86
N ASN A 162 12.11 -0.76 -13.50
CA ASN A 162 10.86 -0.47 -14.18
C ASN A 162 9.62 -0.75 -13.29
N PHE A 163 9.75 -0.43 -12.00
CA PHE A 163 8.75 -0.66 -10.95
C PHE A 163 8.27 -2.12 -10.82
N ALA A 164 9.08 -3.10 -11.22
CA ALA A 164 8.74 -4.52 -11.18
C ALA A 164 9.03 -5.22 -9.84
N GLY A 165 9.69 -4.52 -8.90
CA GLY A 165 10.03 -5.06 -7.59
C GLY A 165 8.82 -5.24 -6.67
N LEU A 166 8.99 -6.06 -5.63
CA LEU A 166 7.92 -6.43 -4.70
C LEU A 166 7.21 -5.20 -4.12
N HIS A 167 7.92 -4.15 -3.71
CA HIS A 167 7.33 -2.96 -3.08
C HIS A 167 7.28 -1.73 -4.01
N ASP A 168 7.72 -1.87 -5.26
CA ASP A 168 7.94 -0.72 -6.15
C ASP A 168 6.64 0.01 -6.50
N TYR A 169 5.52 -0.70 -6.60
CA TYR A 169 4.19 -0.08 -6.75
C TYR A 169 3.89 0.92 -5.63
N TRP A 170 4.15 0.54 -4.38
CA TRP A 170 3.87 1.37 -3.22
C TRP A 170 4.87 2.52 -3.09
N VAL A 171 6.15 2.28 -3.40
CA VAL A 171 7.18 3.34 -3.47
C VAL A 171 6.77 4.37 -4.51
N LYS A 172 6.37 3.92 -5.71
CA LYS A 172 5.87 4.77 -6.78
C LYS A 172 4.63 5.55 -6.34
N LEU A 173 3.62 4.89 -5.77
CA LEU A 173 2.37 5.53 -5.37
C LEU A 173 2.61 6.57 -4.27
N MET A 174 3.32 6.21 -3.20
CA MET A 174 3.48 7.06 -2.03
C MET A 174 4.47 8.21 -2.22
N LEU A 175 5.50 8.02 -3.05
CA LEU A 175 6.54 9.03 -3.27
C LEU A 175 6.38 9.80 -4.59
N SER A 176 5.35 9.50 -5.40
CA SER A 176 5.07 10.34 -6.57
C SER A 176 4.59 11.72 -6.13
N PRO A 177 5.03 12.80 -6.80
CA PRO A 177 4.42 14.11 -6.67
C PRO A 177 2.95 14.04 -7.07
N ILE A 178 2.08 14.72 -6.32
CA ILE A 178 0.66 14.85 -6.70
C ILE A 178 0.51 15.76 -7.91
N ASP A 179 1.30 16.83 -7.95
CA ASP A 179 1.30 17.82 -9.02
C ASP A 179 2.48 17.57 -9.97
N LYS A 180 2.21 16.87 -11.08
CA LYS A 180 3.22 16.61 -12.11
C LYS A 180 3.56 17.85 -12.93
N ASP A 181 2.65 18.82 -12.97
CA ASP A 181 2.72 19.95 -13.90
C ASP A 181 3.31 21.21 -13.22
N ALA A 182 3.13 21.40 -11.91
CA ALA A 182 3.76 22.52 -11.19
C ALA A 182 5.28 22.48 -11.26
N ALA A 183 5.91 21.30 -11.25
CA ALA A 183 7.36 21.17 -11.36
C ALA A 183 7.89 21.63 -12.74
N ALA A 184 7.04 21.63 -13.78
CA ALA A 184 7.40 22.11 -15.11
C ALA A 184 7.03 23.59 -15.35
N ALA A 185 6.06 24.11 -14.60
CA ALA A 185 5.47 25.44 -14.85
C ALA A 185 6.27 26.63 -14.27
N GLU A 186 7.19 26.43 -13.33
CA GLU A 186 8.00 27.52 -12.74
C GLU A 186 8.98 28.19 -13.72
N ALA A 187 9.19 27.63 -14.92
CA ALA A 187 10.19 28.13 -15.87
C ALA A 187 9.69 29.18 -16.89
N THR A 188 8.40 29.56 -16.89
CA THR A 188 7.83 30.48 -17.89
C THR A 188 7.24 31.75 -17.28
N HIS A 189 8.09 32.73 -17.00
CA HIS A 189 7.65 34.11 -16.78
C HIS A 189 7.43 34.78 -18.15
N SER A 190 6.17 35.02 -18.53
CA SER A 190 5.85 35.84 -19.70
C SER A 190 6.15 37.32 -19.43
N GLU A 191 7.00 37.91 -20.26
CA GLU A 191 7.33 39.33 -20.23
C GLU A 191 6.10 40.15 -20.67
N VAL A 192 5.56 40.95 -19.75
CA VAL A 192 4.39 41.80 -20.03
C VAL A 192 4.86 43.05 -20.76
N THR A 193 4.54 43.18 -22.04
CA THR A 193 4.83 44.37 -22.84
C THR A 193 4.03 45.56 -22.32
N GLU A 194 4.69 46.63 -21.87
CA GLU A 194 4.02 47.85 -21.40
C GLU A 194 3.24 48.52 -22.55
N PRO A 195 1.93 48.81 -22.38
CA PRO A 195 1.17 49.55 -23.37
C PRO A 195 1.65 51.01 -23.42
N THR A 196 2.14 51.43 -24.59
CA THR A 196 2.58 52.81 -24.82
C THR A 196 1.51 53.58 -25.58
N VAL A 197 1.01 54.68 -25.02
CA VAL A 197 0.13 55.62 -25.74
C VAL A 197 1.02 56.60 -26.51
N PRO A 198 0.97 56.63 -27.86
CA PRO A 198 1.82 57.52 -28.63
C PRO A 198 1.44 58.99 -28.37
N ALA A 199 2.38 59.76 -27.81
CA ALA A 199 2.19 61.18 -27.46
C ALA A 199 2.56 62.16 -28.60
N THR A 200 2.82 61.67 -29.82
CA THR A 200 3.24 62.53 -30.94
C THR A 200 2.07 63.37 -31.45
N GLY A 201 2.12 64.69 -31.22
CA GLY A 201 1.19 65.67 -31.79
C GLY A 201 0.13 66.24 -30.83
N THR A 202 0.32 66.13 -29.51
CA THR A 202 -0.64 66.68 -28.53
C THR A 202 -0.64 68.22 -28.54
N PRO A 203 -1.78 68.89 -28.71
CA PRO A 203 -1.86 70.36 -28.67
C PRO A 203 -1.44 70.93 -27.31
N GLU A 204 -0.76 72.08 -27.30
CA GLU A 204 -0.48 72.87 -26.08
C GLU A 204 -1.81 73.19 -25.37
N GLY A 205 -2.06 72.55 -24.23
CA GLY A 205 -3.32 72.66 -23.46
C GLY A 205 -4.00 71.33 -23.12
N LEU A 206 -3.66 70.23 -23.82
CA LEU A 206 -4.20 68.88 -23.55
C LEU A 206 -3.21 67.93 -22.86
N GLY A 207 -1.97 68.38 -22.63
CA GLY A 207 -0.88 67.56 -22.09
C GLY A 207 -1.20 66.91 -20.75
N ASP A 208 -1.74 67.68 -19.80
CA ASP A 208 -2.07 67.17 -18.46
C ASP A 208 -3.20 66.13 -18.51
N PHE A 209 -4.22 66.37 -19.34
CA PHE A 209 -5.31 65.41 -19.54
C PHE A 209 -4.80 64.10 -20.16
N MET A 210 -4.01 64.18 -21.24
CA MET A 210 -3.45 62.97 -21.87
C MET A 210 -2.50 62.22 -20.93
N THR A 211 -1.78 62.93 -20.07
CA THR A 211 -0.94 62.33 -19.01
C THR A 211 -1.77 61.59 -17.97
N ALA A 212 -2.89 62.18 -17.53
CA ALA A 212 -3.83 61.54 -16.61
C ALA A 212 -4.49 60.31 -17.23
N VAL A 213 -4.93 60.40 -18.49
CA VAL A 213 -5.50 59.26 -19.24
C VAL A 213 -4.45 58.15 -19.40
N GLY A 214 -3.21 58.49 -19.77
CA GLY A 214 -2.12 57.52 -19.89
C GLY A 214 -1.82 56.82 -18.57
N SER A 215 -1.82 57.57 -17.46
CA SER A 215 -1.63 57.02 -16.11
C SER A 215 -2.78 56.10 -15.71
N PHE A 216 -4.02 56.48 -16.00
CA PHE A 216 -5.20 55.64 -15.78
C PHE A 216 -5.14 54.33 -16.57
N VAL A 217 -4.83 54.39 -17.87
CA VAL A 217 -4.71 53.20 -18.73
C VAL A 217 -3.60 52.28 -18.20
N LYS A 218 -2.44 52.83 -17.82
CA LYS A 218 -1.34 52.07 -17.24
C LYS A 218 -1.76 51.36 -15.95
N ALA A 219 -2.43 52.08 -15.04
CA ALA A 219 -2.92 51.51 -13.78
C ALA A 219 -3.98 50.42 -14.01
N PHE A 220 -4.94 50.66 -14.90
CA PHE A 220 -5.96 49.68 -15.25
C PHE A 220 -5.37 48.39 -15.84
N VAL A 221 -4.42 48.50 -16.78
CA VAL A 221 -3.78 47.31 -17.38
C VAL A 221 -2.97 46.54 -16.34
N ALA A 222 -2.25 47.23 -15.45
CA ALA A 222 -1.50 46.59 -14.38
C ALA A 222 -2.43 45.84 -13.41
N GLU A 223 -3.49 46.48 -12.92
CA GLU A 223 -4.48 45.87 -12.02
C GLU A 223 -5.17 44.68 -12.67
N LYS A 224 -5.61 44.83 -13.92
CA LYS A 224 -6.23 43.74 -14.67
C LYS A 224 -5.28 42.54 -14.79
N ALA A 225 -4.03 42.76 -15.17
CA ALA A 225 -3.04 41.70 -15.29
C ALA A 225 -2.75 41.01 -13.94
N GLN A 226 -2.72 41.77 -12.85
CA GLN A 226 -2.60 41.22 -11.50
C GLN A 226 -3.79 40.30 -11.18
N LEU A 227 -5.03 40.77 -11.37
CA LEU A 227 -6.22 39.97 -11.06
C LEU A 227 -6.39 38.75 -11.97
N GLU A 228 -6.02 38.86 -13.24
CA GLU A 228 -5.98 37.70 -14.15
C GLU A 228 -4.95 36.66 -13.69
N SER A 229 -3.79 37.10 -13.21
CA SER A 229 -2.75 36.23 -12.63
C SER A 229 -3.23 35.56 -11.33
N GLU A 230 -3.87 36.32 -10.44
CA GLU A 230 -4.48 35.80 -9.21
C GLU A 230 -5.57 34.77 -9.52
N LEU A 231 -6.48 35.07 -10.45
CA LEU A 231 -7.52 34.14 -10.89
C LEU A 231 -6.91 32.85 -11.48
N ALA A 232 -5.86 32.97 -12.30
CA ALA A 232 -5.15 31.80 -12.85
C ALA A 232 -4.44 30.99 -11.74
N ALA A 233 -3.91 31.65 -10.70
CA ALA A 233 -3.32 30.98 -9.55
C ALA A 233 -4.38 30.25 -8.71
N VAL A 234 -5.57 30.84 -8.48
CA VAL A 234 -6.69 30.19 -7.79
C VAL A 234 -7.17 28.96 -8.57
N LYS A 235 -7.35 29.08 -9.89
CA LYS A 235 -7.75 27.96 -10.75
C LYS A 235 -6.76 26.79 -10.70
N ARG A 236 -5.44 27.08 -10.75
CA ARG A 236 -4.41 26.06 -10.55
C ARG A 236 -4.50 25.41 -9.17
N ARG A 237 -4.70 26.19 -8.10
CA ARG A 237 -4.93 25.64 -6.75
C ARG A 237 -6.15 24.72 -6.70
N TYR A 238 -7.21 25.02 -7.44
CA TYR A 238 -8.41 24.18 -7.56
C TYR A 238 -8.12 22.86 -8.28
N GLU A 239 -7.44 22.90 -9.42
CA GLU A 239 -7.01 21.70 -10.15
C GLU A 239 -6.09 20.82 -9.28
N ASN A 240 -5.18 21.45 -8.54
CA ASN A 240 -4.29 20.75 -7.61
C ASN A 240 -5.06 20.09 -6.46
N LEU A 241 -6.08 20.77 -5.93
CA LEU A 241 -6.95 20.20 -4.91
C LEU A 241 -7.74 18.99 -5.45
N ASP A 242 -8.24 19.04 -6.68
CA ASP A 242 -8.94 17.90 -7.29
C ASP A 242 -8.00 16.69 -7.45
N ASN A 243 -6.77 16.94 -7.93
CA ASN A 243 -5.73 15.92 -8.02
C ASN A 243 -5.37 15.35 -6.64
N GLU A 244 -5.24 16.20 -5.62
CA GLU A 244 -5.02 15.79 -4.23
C GLU A 244 -6.16 14.91 -3.73
N ILE A 245 -7.41 15.37 -3.83
CA ILE A 245 -8.62 14.63 -3.43
C ILE A 245 -8.62 13.25 -4.08
N LYS A 246 -8.41 13.19 -5.41
CA LYS A 246 -8.38 11.93 -6.16
C LYS A 246 -7.30 10.99 -5.68
N ALA A 247 -6.11 11.51 -5.36
CA ALA A 247 -4.98 10.71 -4.92
C ALA A 247 -5.16 10.17 -3.48
N VAL A 248 -5.73 10.96 -2.56
CA VAL A 248 -5.92 10.56 -1.16
C VAL A 248 -7.18 9.74 -0.91
N THR A 249 -8.23 9.93 -1.72
CA THR A 249 -9.57 9.32 -1.52
C THR A 249 -9.53 7.81 -1.22
N PRO A 250 -8.70 6.98 -1.89
CA PRO A 250 -8.66 5.54 -1.61
C PRO A 250 -8.18 5.16 -0.20
N PHE A 251 -7.63 6.10 0.56
CA PHE A 251 -7.16 5.92 1.94
C PHE A 251 -8.09 6.57 2.98
N LEU A 252 -9.09 7.34 2.53
CA LEU A 252 -10.04 8.03 3.39
C LEU A 252 -11.30 7.20 3.60
N MET A 253 -12.02 7.51 4.67
CA MET A 253 -13.39 7.07 4.86
C MET A 253 -14.27 7.58 3.71
N PRO A 254 -15.16 6.74 3.15
CA PRO A 254 -16.13 7.16 2.15
C PRO A 254 -16.94 8.38 2.59
N LEU A 255 -17.38 9.21 1.63
CA LEU A 255 -18.27 10.35 1.93
C LEU A 255 -19.64 9.90 2.45
N SER A 256 -20.05 8.68 2.11
CA SER A 256 -21.30 8.07 2.54
C SER A 256 -21.06 6.60 2.88
N GLY A 257 -21.64 6.15 4.00
CA GLY A 257 -21.44 4.81 4.53
C GLY A 257 -20.13 4.64 5.31
N ASP A 258 -19.86 3.40 5.70
CA ASP A 258 -18.67 3.01 6.46
C ASP A 258 -17.75 2.14 5.59
N ASP A 259 -16.46 2.15 5.88
CA ASP A 259 -15.48 1.21 5.32
C ASP A 259 -14.78 0.44 6.46
N PRO A 260 -15.47 -0.54 7.07
CA PRO A 260 -14.98 -1.19 8.28
C PRO A 260 -13.65 -1.92 8.04
N ILE A 261 -12.80 -1.93 9.06
CA ILE A 261 -11.52 -2.64 9.04
C ILE A 261 -11.77 -4.11 9.37
N HIS A 262 -11.31 -5.00 8.48
CA HIS A 262 -11.28 -6.44 8.69
C HIS A 262 -9.87 -6.88 9.01
N SER A 263 -9.70 -7.83 9.93
CA SER A 263 -8.38 -8.31 10.31
C SER A 263 -8.36 -9.79 10.64
N VAL A 264 -7.23 -10.42 10.38
CA VAL A 264 -6.94 -11.82 10.71
C VAL A 264 -5.60 -11.90 11.43
N LYS A 265 -5.52 -12.75 12.45
CA LYS A 265 -4.24 -13.10 13.09
C LYS A 265 -3.61 -14.27 12.36
N VAL A 266 -2.36 -14.15 11.93
CA VAL A 266 -1.57 -15.18 11.25
C VAL A 266 -0.28 -15.35 12.01
N CYS A 267 -0.07 -16.50 12.66
CA CYS A 267 1.10 -16.80 13.49
C CYS A 267 1.47 -15.63 14.43
N GLY A 268 0.46 -15.09 15.12
CA GLY A 268 0.61 -13.96 16.05
C GLY A 268 0.66 -12.56 15.42
N HIS A 269 0.79 -12.45 14.09
CA HIS A 269 0.82 -11.17 13.37
C HIS A 269 -0.60 -10.77 12.95
N THR A 270 -0.95 -9.50 13.12
CA THR A 270 -2.21 -8.96 12.60
C THR A 270 -2.02 -8.53 11.15
N ILE A 271 -2.91 -8.99 10.28
CA ILE A 271 -3.03 -8.49 8.90
C ILE A 271 -4.43 -7.89 8.78
N ALA A 272 -4.51 -6.62 8.43
CA ALA A 272 -5.75 -5.86 8.41
C ALA A 272 -5.95 -5.10 7.09
N THR A 273 -7.19 -4.91 6.65
CA THR A 273 -7.54 -4.21 5.41
C THR A 273 -8.96 -3.63 5.51
N THR A 274 -9.41 -2.81 4.57
CA THR A 274 -10.77 -2.26 4.60
C THR A 274 -11.78 -3.11 3.82
N GLN A 275 -13.08 -2.90 4.07
CA GLN A 275 -14.16 -3.52 3.32
C GLN A 275 -14.02 -3.26 1.81
N SER A 276 -13.63 -2.05 1.41
CA SER A 276 -13.36 -1.71 0.00
C SER A 276 -12.33 -2.65 -0.64
N THR A 277 -11.32 -3.10 0.09
CA THR A 277 -10.36 -4.10 -0.42
C THR A 277 -10.97 -5.51 -0.41
N VAL A 278 -11.69 -5.86 0.66
CA VAL A 278 -12.39 -7.15 0.78
C VAL A 278 -13.39 -7.37 -0.36
N ASP A 279 -14.05 -6.31 -0.84
CA ASP A 279 -15.00 -6.38 -1.95
C ASP A 279 -14.37 -6.81 -3.28
N HIS A 280 -13.06 -6.60 -3.44
CA HIS A 280 -12.29 -7.05 -4.59
C HIS A 280 -11.77 -8.48 -4.44
N MET A 281 -11.86 -9.07 -3.24
CA MET A 281 -11.39 -10.42 -2.94
C MET A 281 -12.36 -11.49 -3.42
N ASN A 282 -11.81 -12.67 -3.73
CA ASN A 282 -12.60 -13.89 -3.88
C ASN A 282 -13.20 -14.34 -2.54
N ASP A 283 -14.20 -15.22 -2.60
CA ASP A 283 -14.94 -15.68 -1.42
C ASP A 283 -14.04 -16.34 -0.36
N ASN A 284 -13.04 -17.13 -0.75
CA ASN A 284 -12.22 -17.87 0.23
C ASN A 284 -11.39 -16.93 1.11
N LEU A 285 -10.68 -15.96 0.51
CA LEU A 285 -9.89 -14.99 1.28
C LEU A 285 -10.79 -13.99 2.03
N ARG A 286 -11.90 -13.55 1.40
CA ARG A 286 -12.93 -12.72 2.05
C ARG A 286 -13.48 -13.39 3.31
N ASN A 287 -13.87 -14.65 3.20
CA ASN A 287 -14.40 -15.42 4.32
C ASN A 287 -13.37 -15.59 5.44
N ARG A 288 -12.08 -15.65 5.09
CA ARG A 288 -11.01 -15.68 6.09
C ARG A 288 -10.92 -14.42 6.92
N LEU A 289 -11.11 -13.25 6.30
CA LEU A 289 -11.06 -11.96 6.99
C LEU A 289 -12.36 -11.64 7.74
N ASN A 290 -13.52 -12.04 7.20
CA ASN A 290 -14.82 -11.61 7.72
C ASN A 290 -15.47 -12.61 8.68
N MET A 291 -15.43 -13.91 8.35
CA MET A 291 -16.21 -14.92 9.07
C MET A 291 -15.40 -15.74 10.06
N TRP A 292 -14.11 -15.96 9.79
CA TRP A 292 -13.29 -16.90 10.57
C TRP A 292 -12.40 -16.16 11.56
N SER A 293 -12.89 -16.00 12.79
CA SER A 293 -12.17 -15.31 13.87
C SER A 293 -10.98 -16.10 14.45
N ARG A 294 -10.84 -17.39 14.14
CA ARG A 294 -9.72 -18.20 14.61
C ARG A 294 -8.42 -17.77 13.94
N PRO A 295 -7.30 -17.64 14.68
CA PRO A 295 -5.98 -17.39 14.09
C PRO A 295 -5.60 -18.43 13.02
N VAL A 296 -4.80 -18.03 12.03
CA VAL A 296 -4.09 -18.96 11.14
C VAL A 296 -2.78 -19.31 11.83
N GLU A 297 -2.45 -20.59 11.99
CA GLU A 297 -1.25 -21.03 12.72
C GLU A 297 -0.25 -21.79 11.84
N ASP A 298 -0.68 -22.17 10.64
CA ASP A 298 -0.01 -23.09 9.72
C ASP A 298 0.43 -22.42 8.40
N VAL A 299 0.17 -21.12 8.25
CA VAL A 299 0.55 -20.34 7.05
C VAL A 299 1.48 -19.20 7.46
N PRO A 300 2.60 -18.96 6.75
CA PRO A 300 3.45 -17.81 7.00
C PRO A 300 2.68 -16.48 6.89
N PRO A 301 2.86 -15.52 7.81
CA PRO A 301 2.19 -14.20 7.75
C PRO A 301 2.43 -13.48 6.44
N GLU A 302 3.65 -13.56 5.92
CA GLU A 302 4.03 -12.97 4.64
C GLU A 302 3.14 -13.45 3.48
N HIS A 303 2.78 -14.74 3.45
CA HIS A 303 1.96 -15.28 2.37
C HIS A 303 0.57 -14.62 2.36
N VAL A 304 -0.05 -14.51 3.54
CA VAL A 304 -1.36 -13.87 3.68
C VAL A 304 -1.27 -12.36 3.40
N SER A 305 -0.20 -11.69 3.85
CA SER A 305 -0.01 -10.25 3.58
C SER A 305 0.08 -9.98 2.08
N ARG A 306 0.88 -10.77 1.35
CA ARG A 306 1.03 -10.67 -0.11
C ARG A 306 -0.28 -10.93 -0.87
N MET A 307 -1.09 -11.88 -0.41
CA MET A 307 -2.42 -12.14 -0.98
C MET A 307 -3.38 -10.97 -0.76
N VAL A 308 -3.35 -10.33 0.42
CA VAL A 308 -4.14 -9.12 0.67
C VAL A 308 -3.60 -7.96 -0.18
N ASP A 309 -2.28 -7.81 -0.30
CA ASP A 309 -1.65 -6.76 -1.11
C ASP A 309 -2.02 -6.87 -2.60
N HIS A 310 -2.11 -8.09 -3.14
CA HIS A 310 -2.63 -8.33 -4.49
C HIS A 310 -4.00 -7.64 -4.72
N TYR A 311 -4.92 -7.75 -3.76
CA TYR A 311 -6.23 -7.12 -3.85
C TYR A 311 -6.22 -5.62 -3.54
N ARG A 312 -5.33 -5.14 -2.66
CA ARG A 312 -5.13 -3.70 -2.45
C ARG A 312 -4.72 -3.01 -3.74
N ARG A 313 -3.72 -3.57 -4.43
CA ARG A 313 -3.25 -3.05 -5.73
C ARG A 313 -4.35 -3.07 -6.79
N ARG A 314 -5.13 -4.16 -6.82
CA ARG A 314 -6.28 -4.28 -7.72
C ARG A 314 -7.32 -3.18 -7.48
N ARG A 315 -7.71 -2.94 -6.22
CA ARG A 315 -8.62 -1.85 -5.82
C ARG A 315 -8.09 -0.49 -6.25
N LEU A 316 -6.78 -0.27 -6.12
CA LEU A 316 -6.12 0.98 -6.44
C LEU A 316 -5.77 1.13 -7.94
N GLY A 317 -6.29 0.27 -8.82
CA GLY A 317 -6.12 0.38 -10.27
C GLY A 317 -4.68 0.15 -10.77
N ALA A 318 -3.88 -0.63 -10.03
CA ALA A 318 -2.54 -1.00 -10.47
C ALA A 318 -2.58 -1.81 -11.79
N SER A 319 -1.49 -1.78 -12.54
CA SER A 319 -1.36 -2.59 -13.77
C SER A 319 -1.35 -4.09 -13.46
N PRO A 320 -1.67 -4.97 -14.43
CA PRO A 320 -1.64 -6.42 -14.22
C PRO A 320 -0.30 -6.94 -13.67
N ASP A 321 0.82 -6.39 -14.12
CA ASP A 321 2.15 -6.76 -13.62
C ASP A 321 2.38 -6.31 -12.17
N GLU A 322 1.97 -5.09 -11.82
CA GLU A 322 2.04 -4.58 -10.45
C GLU A 322 1.13 -5.38 -9.50
N ILE A 323 -0.05 -5.82 -9.95
CA ILE A 323 -0.99 -6.69 -9.22
C ILE A 323 -0.40 -8.10 -9.02
N ALA A 324 0.35 -8.61 -9.99
CA ALA A 324 0.96 -9.94 -9.94
C ALA A 324 2.26 -9.98 -9.11
N ALA A 325 2.95 -8.84 -8.94
CA ALA A 325 4.24 -8.77 -8.26
C ALA A 325 4.24 -9.37 -6.82
N PRO A 326 3.23 -9.14 -5.95
CA PRO A 326 3.18 -9.76 -4.61
C PRO A 326 3.15 -11.30 -4.65
N LEU A 327 2.66 -11.88 -5.74
CA LEU A 327 2.51 -13.32 -5.91
C LEU A 327 3.79 -14.03 -6.37
N LYS A 328 4.90 -13.29 -6.51
CA LYS A 328 6.22 -13.80 -6.90
C LYS A 328 7.14 -13.90 -5.68
N MET A 329 7.71 -15.08 -5.46
CA MET A 329 8.70 -15.37 -4.42
C MET A 329 10.11 -15.37 -4.99
N ALA A 330 11.12 -15.26 -4.11
CA ALA A 330 12.52 -15.16 -4.53
C ALA A 330 13.07 -16.49 -5.09
N SER A 331 12.53 -17.62 -4.65
CA SER A 331 12.95 -18.96 -5.09
C SER A 331 11.79 -19.83 -5.57
N ALA A 332 12.08 -20.82 -6.41
CA ALA A 332 11.07 -21.77 -6.91
C ALA A 332 10.42 -22.59 -5.79
N THR A 333 11.18 -22.99 -4.78
CA THR A 333 10.65 -23.74 -3.63
C THR A 333 9.70 -22.89 -2.78
N GLU A 334 10.06 -21.64 -2.50
CA GLU A 334 9.16 -20.71 -1.81
C GLU A 334 7.93 -20.39 -2.66
N GLN A 335 8.12 -20.26 -3.98
CA GLN A 335 7.02 -20.05 -4.92
C GLN A 335 6.03 -21.20 -4.86
N GLU A 336 6.47 -22.46 -4.90
CA GLU A 336 5.58 -23.62 -4.79
C GLU A 336 4.80 -23.64 -3.47
N ALA A 337 5.49 -23.40 -2.34
CA ALA A 337 4.84 -23.30 -1.04
C ALA A 337 3.82 -22.14 -0.97
N PHE A 338 4.16 -20.99 -1.55
CA PHE A 338 3.26 -19.85 -1.66
C PHE A 338 2.04 -20.17 -2.52
N GLU A 339 2.22 -20.87 -3.63
CA GLU A 339 1.15 -21.24 -4.54
C GLU A 339 0.14 -22.20 -3.92
N ILE A 340 0.60 -23.16 -3.12
CA ILE A 340 -0.27 -24.04 -2.34
C ILE A 340 -1.17 -23.20 -1.42
N ASN A 341 -0.56 -22.28 -0.66
CA ASN A 341 -1.29 -21.40 0.26
C ASN A 341 -2.24 -20.46 -0.52
N ALA A 342 -1.78 -19.87 -1.62
CA ALA A 342 -2.58 -18.99 -2.47
C ALA A 342 -3.76 -19.71 -3.13
N ALA A 343 -3.59 -20.98 -3.47
CA ALA A 343 -4.66 -21.84 -3.99
C ALA A 343 -5.73 -22.13 -2.93
N MET A 344 -5.31 -22.43 -1.69
CA MET A 344 -6.24 -22.63 -0.57
C MET A 344 -7.17 -21.42 -0.36
N TYR A 345 -6.65 -20.20 -0.55
CA TYR A 345 -7.43 -18.96 -0.46
C TYR A 345 -7.97 -18.46 -1.81
N GLY A 346 -7.92 -19.26 -2.88
CA GLY A 346 -8.49 -18.94 -4.18
C GLY A 346 -7.84 -17.77 -4.92
N VAL A 347 -6.69 -17.26 -4.47
CA VAL A 347 -5.98 -16.11 -5.05
C VAL A 347 -5.24 -16.52 -6.31
N LYS A 348 -4.54 -17.67 -6.27
CA LYS A 348 -3.98 -18.27 -7.48
C LYS A 348 -4.90 -19.36 -7.95
N THR A 349 -5.22 -19.30 -9.24
CA THR A 349 -5.93 -20.35 -9.93
C THR A 349 -4.88 -21.39 -10.31
N VAL A 350 -4.65 -22.39 -9.46
CA VAL A 350 -3.79 -23.52 -9.82
C VAL A 350 -4.58 -24.38 -10.79
N PHE A 351 -4.17 -24.33 -12.07
CA PHE A 351 -4.60 -25.33 -13.00
C PHE A 351 -3.76 -26.58 -12.77
N HIS A 352 -4.42 -27.69 -12.53
CA HIS A 352 -3.79 -28.99 -12.35
C HIS A 352 -3.55 -29.62 -13.71
N PRO A 353 -2.38 -30.22 -13.96
CA PRO A 353 -2.15 -30.98 -15.18
C PRO A 353 -3.04 -32.23 -15.18
N ILE A 354 -3.64 -32.54 -16.34
CA ILE A 354 -4.20 -33.85 -16.68
C ILE A 354 -3.13 -34.62 -17.47
N ALA A 355 -3.21 -35.95 -17.48
CA ALA A 355 -2.28 -36.84 -18.18
C ALA A 355 -1.97 -36.39 -19.63
N SER A 356 -2.91 -35.77 -20.33
CA SER A 356 -2.75 -35.24 -21.68
C SER A 356 -2.09 -33.85 -21.81
N SER A 357 -1.42 -33.33 -20.78
CA SER A 357 -0.89 -31.95 -20.74
C SER A 357 -1.95 -30.84 -20.80
N MET A 358 -3.24 -31.17 -20.62
CA MET A 358 -4.27 -30.16 -20.36
C MET A 358 -4.13 -29.63 -18.94
N MET A 359 -4.63 -28.43 -18.74
CA MET A 359 -4.65 -27.78 -17.44
C MET A 359 -6.11 -27.60 -17.02
N TYR A 360 -6.50 -27.99 -15.81
CA TYR A 360 -7.88 -27.80 -15.34
C TYR A 360 -7.98 -27.20 -13.95
N ARG A 361 -9.10 -26.53 -13.70
CA ARG A 361 -9.49 -25.97 -12.40
C ARG A 361 -10.93 -26.34 -12.11
N VAL A 362 -11.16 -27.03 -10.99
CA VAL A 362 -12.51 -27.23 -10.47
C VAL A 362 -12.98 -25.91 -9.85
N LEU A 363 -14.05 -25.33 -10.40
CA LEU A 363 -14.71 -24.14 -9.86
C LEU A 363 -15.76 -24.50 -8.81
N ARG A 364 -16.41 -25.64 -8.98
CA ARG A 364 -17.39 -26.18 -8.03
C ARG A 364 -17.29 -27.69 -8.02
N GLU A 365 -17.03 -28.27 -6.86
CA GLU A 365 -16.97 -29.72 -6.68
C GLU A 365 -18.31 -30.39 -6.98
N GLY A 366 -18.26 -31.47 -7.77
CA GLY A 366 -19.42 -32.33 -8.01
C GLY A 366 -19.56 -33.39 -6.91
N ARG A 367 -20.80 -33.77 -6.60
CA ARG A 367 -21.08 -34.79 -5.57
C ARG A 367 -21.52 -36.13 -6.15
N GLY A 368 -21.86 -36.19 -7.43
CA GLY A 368 -22.35 -37.42 -8.04
C GLY A 368 -21.24 -38.35 -8.56
N PRO A 369 -21.64 -39.42 -9.25
CA PRO A 369 -20.71 -40.38 -9.83
C PRO A 369 -19.84 -39.74 -10.92
N LYS A 370 -18.66 -40.33 -11.15
CA LYS A 370 -17.82 -40.05 -12.31
C LYS A 370 -18.27 -40.91 -13.49
N PRO A 371 -18.34 -40.39 -14.72
CA PRO A 371 -18.75 -41.17 -15.87
C PRO A 371 -17.66 -42.13 -16.34
N THR A 372 -18.09 -43.25 -16.90
CA THR A 372 -17.22 -44.17 -17.63
C THR A 372 -17.16 -43.81 -19.11
N ARG A 373 -16.19 -44.37 -19.82
CA ARG A 373 -15.95 -44.07 -21.25
C ARG A 373 -17.13 -44.39 -22.17
N THR A 374 -17.98 -45.36 -21.80
CA THR A 374 -19.12 -45.81 -22.62
C THR A 374 -20.45 -45.20 -22.20
N GLN A 375 -20.47 -44.40 -21.13
CA GLN A 375 -21.69 -43.76 -20.66
C GLN A 375 -22.02 -42.51 -21.47
N ARG A 376 -23.32 -42.25 -21.61
CA ARG A 376 -23.84 -41.00 -22.17
C ARG A 376 -23.93 -39.97 -21.05
N ILE A 377 -23.35 -38.81 -21.27
CA ILE A 377 -23.32 -37.71 -20.31
C ILE A 377 -24.07 -36.52 -20.84
N THR A 378 -24.67 -35.76 -19.92
CA THR A 378 -25.24 -34.45 -20.20
C THR A 378 -24.35 -33.40 -19.54
N TYR A 379 -23.89 -32.41 -20.30
CA TYR A 379 -23.03 -31.34 -19.80
C TYR A 379 -23.36 -30.00 -20.45
N HIS A 380 -23.02 -28.91 -19.78
CA HIS A 380 -23.02 -27.56 -20.34
C HIS A 380 -21.59 -27.17 -20.69
N ARG A 381 -21.39 -26.53 -21.85
CA ARG A 381 -20.07 -26.08 -22.30
C ARG A 381 -20.11 -24.61 -22.67
N ILE A 382 -19.16 -23.87 -22.12
CA ILE A 382 -18.83 -22.51 -22.52
C ILE A 382 -17.39 -22.52 -23.04
N ALA A 383 -17.14 -21.85 -24.16
CA ALA A 383 -15.81 -21.72 -24.72
C ALA A 383 -15.44 -20.25 -24.93
N TRP A 384 -14.16 -19.95 -24.80
CA TRP A 384 -13.57 -18.65 -25.07
C TRP A 384 -12.35 -18.81 -25.98
N ARG A 385 -12.09 -17.80 -26.82
CA ARG A 385 -10.95 -17.78 -27.76
C ARG A 385 -9.70 -17.12 -27.18
N ASP A 386 -9.86 -16.25 -26.20
CA ASP A 386 -8.85 -15.33 -25.68
C ASP A 386 -8.89 -15.29 -24.13
N ALA A 387 -8.46 -16.40 -23.52
CA ALA A 387 -8.55 -16.62 -22.07
C ALA A 387 -10.00 -16.68 -21.56
N PHE A 388 -10.24 -16.59 -20.24
CA PHE A 388 -11.58 -16.68 -19.66
C PHE A 388 -12.35 -15.35 -19.64
N ASP A 389 -11.86 -14.35 -20.39
CA ASP A 389 -12.31 -12.95 -20.27
C ASP A 389 -12.87 -12.38 -21.59
N GLY A 390 -12.78 -13.09 -22.72
CA GLY A 390 -13.25 -12.56 -24.00
C GLY A 390 -14.55 -13.18 -24.55
N GLU A 391 -14.69 -13.23 -25.87
CA GLU A 391 -15.98 -13.52 -26.52
C GLU A 391 -16.45 -14.95 -26.23
N ILE A 392 -17.68 -15.05 -25.71
CA ILE A 392 -18.27 -16.29 -25.25
C ILE A 392 -18.93 -17.03 -26.41
N ASP A 393 -18.42 -18.21 -26.75
CA ASP A 393 -19.14 -19.20 -27.57
C ASP A 393 -19.92 -20.14 -26.63
N ASN A 394 -21.17 -19.77 -26.36
CA ASN A 394 -22.06 -20.56 -25.52
C ASN A 394 -22.80 -21.61 -26.35
N GLU A 395 -22.32 -22.83 -26.31
CA GLU A 395 -22.94 -23.95 -27.03
C GLU A 395 -24.10 -24.60 -26.27
N GLY A 396 -24.42 -24.12 -25.07
CA GLY A 396 -25.52 -24.60 -24.25
C GLY A 396 -25.30 -26.03 -23.72
N GLN A 397 -26.43 -26.70 -23.44
CA GLN A 397 -26.46 -28.07 -22.94
C GLN A 397 -26.34 -29.07 -24.08
N ARG A 398 -25.43 -30.04 -23.94
CA ARG A 398 -25.21 -31.14 -24.89
C ARG A 398 -25.33 -32.49 -24.19
N SER A 399 -25.72 -33.52 -24.95
CA SER A 399 -25.68 -34.92 -24.52
C SER A 399 -24.97 -35.78 -25.56
N THR A 400 -23.99 -36.58 -25.13
CA THR A 400 -23.14 -37.41 -26.01
C THR A 400 -22.53 -38.55 -25.22
N VAL A 401 -22.08 -39.61 -25.91
CA VAL A 401 -21.33 -40.69 -25.27
C VAL A 401 -19.90 -40.22 -25.05
N VAL A 402 -19.33 -40.46 -23.86
CA VAL A 402 -17.96 -39.99 -23.54
C VAL A 402 -16.94 -40.44 -24.58
N SER A 403 -17.06 -41.66 -25.12
CA SER A 403 -16.17 -42.18 -26.17
C SER A 403 -16.24 -41.46 -27.51
N GLU A 404 -17.31 -40.71 -27.78
CA GLU A 404 -17.51 -39.93 -29.01
C GLU A 404 -16.85 -38.54 -28.94
N LEU A 405 -16.46 -38.07 -27.74
CA LEU A 405 -15.77 -36.81 -27.56
C LEU A 405 -14.32 -36.88 -28.07
N ALA A 406 -13.71 -35.72 -28.34
CA ALA A 406 -12.27 -35.64 -28.56
C ALA A 406 -11.52 -36.30 -27.39
N TRP A 407 -10.46 -37.06 -27.67
CA TRP A 407 -9.76 -37.90 -26.69
C TRP A 407 -9.41 -37.15 -25.39
N TRP A 408 -8.95 -35.91 -25.48
CA TRP A 408 -8.63 -35.06 -24.34
C TRP A 408 -9.90 -34.68 -23.54
N ALA A 409 -11.02 -34.41 -24.21
CA ALA A 409 -12.28 -34.12 -23.56
C ALA A 409 -12.85 -35.37 -22.84
N GLN A 410 -12.52 -36.57 -23.31
CA GLN A 410 -12.86 -37.81 -22.60
C GLN A 410 -12.20 -37.82 -21.23
N GLU A 411 -10.90 -37.51 -21.15
CA GLU A 411 -10.16 -37.46 -19.89
C GLU A 411 -10.75 -36.43 -18.92
N VAL A 412 -11.10 -35.24 -19.42
CA VAL A 412 -11.77 -34.22 -18.60
C VAL A 412 -13.05 -34.78 -17.97
N HIS A 413 -13.96 -35.33 -18.80
CA HIS A 413 -15.28 -35.72 -18.31
C HIS A 413 -15.23 -36.97 -17.44
N ILE A 414 -14.38 -37.96 -17.74
CA ILE A 414 -14.20 -39.17 -16.92
C ILE A 414 -13.69 -38.80 -15.52
N ASP A 415 -12.89 -37.74 -15.41
CA ASP A 415 -12.40 -37.28 -14.11
C ASP A 415 -13.39 -36.36 -13.37
N MET A 416 -14.36 -35.77 -14.06
CA MET A 416 -15.41 -34.93 -13.46
C MET A 416 -16.48 -35.74 -12.73
N ARG A 417 -17.06 -35.15 -11.68
CA ARG A 417 -18.25 -35.67 -10.98
C ARG A 417 -19.53 -34.96 -11.43
N VAL A 418 -20.66 -35.65 -11.41
CA VAL A 418 -21.96 -34.99 -11.64
C VAL A 418 -22.18 -33.84 -10.64
N GLY A 419 -22.55 -32.67 -11.16
CA GLY A 419 -22.69 -31.41 -10.44
C GLY A 419 -21.47 -30.48 -10.52
N GLU A 420 -20.32 -31.03 -10.93
CA GLU A 420 -19.05 -30.31 -10.99
C GLU A 420 -19.05 -29.23 -12.07
N VAL A 421 -18.40 -28.10 -11.79
CA VAL A 421 -18.05 -27.08 -12.78
C VAL A 421 -16.53 -26.98 -12.85
N ARG A 422 -15.97 -27.14 -14.04
CA ARG A 422 -14.52 -27.23 -14.27
C ARG A 422 -14.13 -26.34 -15.44
N ARG A 423 -13.15 -25.46 -15.22
CA ARG A 423 -12.44 -24.76 -16.28
C ARG A 423 -11.29 -25.60 -16.80
N VAL A 424 -11.11 -25.64 -18.11
CA VAL A 424 -10.06 -26.41 -18.77
C VAL A 424 -9.37 -25.51 -19.79
N MET A 425 -8.05 -25.49 -19.73
CA MET A 425 -7.18 -24.88 -20.73
C MET A 425 -6.57 -26.02 -21.57
N VAL A 426 -6.92 -26.04 -22.85
CA VAL A 426 -6.41 -27.00 -23.82
C VAL A 426 -5.31 -26.31 -24.61
N PRO A 427 -4.04 -26.74 -24.47
CA PRO A 427 -2.94 -26.05 -25.14
C PRO A 427 -2.95 -26.33 -26.67
N PRO A 428 -2.28 -25.49 -27.48
CA PRO A 428 -2.21 -25.59 -28.95
C PRO A 428 -1.88 -26.99 -29.47
N GLN A 429 -0.97 -27.68 -28.79
CA GLN A 429 -0.49 -29.01 -29.16
C GLN A 429 -1.60 -30.06 -29.11
N VAL A 430 -2.59 -29.86 -28.23
CA VAL A 430 -3.74 -30.76 -28.04
C VAL A 430 -4.92 -30.33 -28.91
N SER A 431 -5.17 -29.03 -29.05
CA SER A 431 -6.27 -28.48 -29.87
C SER A 431 -5.98 -28.48 -31.38
N ARG A 432 -4.72 -28.70 -31.78
CA ARG A 432 -4.19 -28.60 -33.17
C ARG A 432 -4.25 -27.19 -33.77
N ARG A 433 -4.61 -26.17 -32.98
CA ARG A 433 -4.74 -24.77 -33.42
C ARG A 433 -4.23 -23.86 -32.30
N GLU A 434 -5.10 -22.99 -31.81
CA GLU A 434 -4.87 -22.02 -30.74
C GLU A 434 -5.24 -22.63 -29.38
N PRO A 435 -4.76 -22.06 -28.25
CA PRO A 435 -5.21 -22.51 -26.94
C PRO A 435 -6.72 -22.31 -26.82
N ILE A 436 -7.42 -23.32 -26.29
CA ILE A 436 -8.88 -23.26 -26.09
C ILE A 436 -9.15 -23.19 -24.58
N PHE A 437 -9.95 -22.21 -24.18
CA PHE A 437 -10.39 -22.05 -22.80
C PHE A 437 -11.84 -22.49 -22.71
N LEU A 438 -12.13 -23.42 -21.81
CA LEU A 438 -13.41 -24.12 -21.72
C LEU A 438 -13.91 -24.12 -20.29
N GLU A 439 -15.22 -24.07 -20.11
CA GLU A 439 -15.88 -24.31 -18.83
C GLU A 439 -16.95 -25.38 -19.05
N TYR A 440 -16.74 -26.50 -18.40
CA TYR A 440 -17.65 -27.62 -18.40
C TYR A 440 -18.44 -27.64 -17.11
N ARG A 441 -19.75 -27.87 -17.21
CA ARG A 441 -20.57 -28.29 -16.06
C ARG A 441 -21.15 -29.65 -16.36
N LEU A 442 -20.74 -30.68 -15.62
CA LEU A 442 -21.28 -32.03 -15.79
C LEU A 442 -22.64 -32.11 -15.08
N ILE A 443 -23.72 -32.23 -15.85
CA ILE A 443 -25.09 -32.16 -15.34
C ILE A 443 -25.60 -33.54 -14.91
N GLY A 444 -25.29 -34.59 -15.66
CA GLY A 444 -25.80 -35.93 -15.38
C GLY A 444 -25.19 -37.01 -16.27
N ILE A 445 -25.51 -38.27 -15.94
CA ILE A 445 -25.12 -39.48 -16.67
C ILE A 445 -26.40 -40.27 -16.95
N ASP A 446 -26.67 -40.59 -18.21
CA ASP A 446 -27.90 -41.28 -18.60
C ASP A 446 -27.87 -42.75 -18.15
N GLY A 447 -29.02 -43.26 -17.70
CA GLY A 447 -29.17 -44.65 -17.23
C GLY A 447 -28.71 -44.91 -15.79
N ILE A 448 -28.30 -43.88 -15.05
CA ILE A 448 -28.13 -43.96 -13.59
C ILE A 448 -29.38 -43.33 -12.95
N ASP A 449 -30.46 -44.12 -12.91
CA ASP A 449 -31.74 -43.77 -12.29
C ASP A 449 -31.56 -43.67 -10.77
N GLY A 450 -31.11 -42.51 -10.31
CA GLY A 450 -30.82 -42.24 -8.91
C GLY A 450 -30.11 -40.90 -8.68
N ALA A 451 -29.56 -40.28 -9.72
CA ALA A 451 -29.12 -38.90 -9.66
C ALA A 451 -30.34 -37.98 -9.73
N THR A 452 -30.77 -37.49 -8.56
CA THR A 452 -31.78 -36.44 -8.36
C THR A 452 -31.75 -35.42 -9.49
N THR A 453 -32.77 -35.45 -10.35
CA THR A 453 -33.04 -34.36 -11.28
C THR A 453 -33.12 -33.08 -10.46
N PRO A 454 -32.34 -32.03 -10.76
CA PRO A 454 -32.58 -30.73 -10.16
C PRO A 454 -33.99 -30.32 -10.55
N ASP A 455 -34.78 -30.01 -9.51
CA ASP A 455 -36.17 -29.58 -9.62
C ASP A 455 -36.30 -28.54 -10.76
N LYS A 456 -37.09 -28.86 -11.79
CA LYS A 456 -37.32 -28.03 -12.97
C LYS A 456 -38.16 -26.77 -12.66
N SER A 457 -38.28 -26.38 -11.40
CA SER A 457 -39.16 -25.29 -10.94
C SER A 457 -38.52 -23.90 -10.91
N SER A 458 -37.21 -23.72 -11.24
CA SER A 458 -36.54 -22.40 -11.13
C SER A 458 -36.10 -21.74 -12.45
N SER A 459 -36.82 -21.96 -13.56
CA SER A 459 -36.70 -21.09 -14.75
C SER A 459 -38.03 -20.39 -15.05
N SER A 460 -38.31 -19.33 -14.29
CA SER A 460 -39.34 -18.33 -14.59
C SER A 460 -38.75 -16.94 -14.39
N TRP A 461 -38.07 -16.44 -15.42
CA TRP A 461 -37.82 -15.00 -15.62
C TRP A 461 -38.99 -14.42 -16.42
N GLY A 462 -40.21 -14.47 -15.86
CA GLY A 462 -41.39 -14.08 -16.62
C GLY A 462 -42.63 -13.66 -15.83
N TRP A 463 -42.60 -13.52 -14.49
CA TRP A 463 -43.77 -13.06 -13.72
C TRP A 463 -43.37 -12.17 -12.54
N LEU A 464 -43.31 -10.86 -12.79
CA LEU A 464 -43.20 -9.82 -11.76
C LEU A 464 -44.10 -8.63 -12.13
N LYS A 465 -45.42 -8.88 -12.14
CA LYS A 465 -46.44 -7.86 -11.87
C LYS A 465 -47.59 -8.50 -11.10
N GLY A 466 -47.67 -8.17 -9.81
CA GLY A 466 -48.88 -8.37 -9.00
C GLY A 466 -48.79 -9.47 -7.95
N ARG A 467 -48.33 -9.11 -6.73
CA ARG A 467 -48.90 -9.54 -5.43
C ARG A 467 -48.03 -9.03 -4.28
N TRP A 468 -48.40 -7.87 -3.75
CA TRP A 468 -47.77 -7.22 -2.59
C TRP A 468 -48.69 -7.15 -1.35
N TRP A 469 -49.74 -7.96 -1.26
CA TRP A 469 -50.81 -7.77 -0.26
C TRP A 469 -51.04 -8.90 0.76
N LEU A 470 -50.23 -9.96 0.83
CA LEU A 470 -50.55 -11.12 1.69
C LEU A 470 -49.54 -11.50 2.78
N LEU A 471 -48.43 -10.76 2.95
CA LEU A 471 -47.43 -11.05 3.99
C LEU A 471 -47.52 -10.18 5.25
N ALA A 472 -48.50 -9.28 5.34
CA ALA A 472 -48.69 -8.43 6.52
C ALA A 472 -49.52 -9.08 7.66
N ALA A 473 -50.00 -10.32 7.51
CA ALA A 473 -51.02 -10.88 8.42
C ALA A 473 -50.54 -11.99 9.39
N VAL A 474 -49.25 -12.37 9.43
CA VAL A 474 -48.79 -13.53 10.23
C VAL A 474 -47.87 -13.15 11.41
N CYS A 475 -47.49 -11.88 11.56
CA CYS A 475 -46.57 -11.45 12.63
C CYS A 475 -47.23 -11.08 13.98
N VAL A 476 -48.49 -11.44 14.25
CA VAL A 476 -49.17 -11.10 15.53
C VAL A 476 -49.53 -12.33 16.38
N GLY A 477 -49.12 -13.54 16.00
CA GLY A 477 -49.65 -14.78 16.58
C GLY A 477 -48.73 -15.61 17.49
N LEU A 478 -47.58 -15.12 17.97
CA LEU A 478 -46.66 -15.92 18.79
C LEU A 478 -46.07 -15.13 19.98
N LEU A 479 -46.96 -14.66 20.84
CA LEU A 479 -46.64 -14.23 22.20
C LEU A 479 -47.72 -14.84 23.08
N MET A 480 -47.30 -15.77 23.95
CA MET A 480 -47.98 -16.38 25.12
C MET A 480 -47.77 -17.91 25.14
N ILE A 481 -46.97 -18.37 26.11
CA ILE A 481 -47.08 -19.62 26.91
C ILE A 481 -45.67 -20.02 27.38
N GLY A 482 -45.46 -20.04 28.70
CA GLY A 482 -44.23 -20.54 29.31
C GLY A 482 -44.11 -20.31 30.81
N VAL A 483 -45.14 -20.69 31.58
CA VAL A 483 -45.11 -20.71 33.06
C VAL A 483 -44.56 -22.06 33.54
N GLY A 484 -43.54 -22.00 34.41
CA GLY A 484 -43.40 -22.81 35.63
C GLY A 484 -42.89 -24.25 35.52
N PHE A 485 -41.74 -24.53 36.17
CA PHE A 485 -41.59 -25.70 37.06
C PHE A 485 -40.40 -25.48 38.01
N VAL A 486 -40.71 -25.30 39.30
CA VAL A 486 -39.75 -25.26 40.40
C VAL A 486 -39.62 -26.69 40.94
N ILE A 487 -38.41 -27.25 40.92
CA ILE A 487 -38.10 -28.53 41.57
C ILE A 487 -37.28 -28.23 42.83
N ASN A 488 -37.91 -28.50 43.98
CA ASN A 488 -37.30 -28.50 45.31
C ASN A 488 -36.48 -29.79 45.47
N GLY A 489 -35.18 -29.67 45.68
CA GLY A 489 -34.28 -30.78 46.00
C GLY A 489 -33.48 -30.46 47.26
N GLY A 490 -33.93 -30.98 48.41
CA GLY A 490 -33.22 -30.86 49.68
C GLY A 490 -31.99 -31.77 49.72
N ALA A 491 -30.82 -31.19 50.00
CA ALA A 491 -29.60 -31.93 50.30
C ALA A 491 -29.16 -31.64 51.74
N ARG A 492 -29.00 -32.73 52.50
CA ARG A 492 -28.64 -32.79 53.92
C ARG A 492 -27.14 -32.50 54.08
N GLU A 493 -26.80 -31.51 54.91
CA GLU A 493 -25.43 -31.07 55.18
C GLU A 493 -24.83 -31.85 56.37
N HIS A 494 -23.69 -32.51 56.15
CA HIS A 494 -22.86 -33.11 57.21
C HIS A 494 -21.70 -32.15 57.52
N ARG A 495 -21.66 -31.62 58.75
CA ARG A 495 -20.53 -30.83 59.26
C ARG A 495 -19.38 -31.74 59.69
N SER A 496 -18.22 -31.55 59.07
CA SER A 496 -16.93 -31.98 59.61
C SER A 496 -16.05 -30.74 59.78
N HIS A 497 -15.60 -30.50 61.01
CA HIS A 497 -14.64 -29.44 61.33
C HIS A 497 -13.26 -29.84 60.78
N GLY A 498 -12.92 -29.31 59.60
CA GLY A 498 -11.60 -29.42 58.99
C GLY A 498 -10.88 -28.07 59.03
N GLU A 499 -9.62 -28.08 59.43
CA GLU A 499 -8.72 -26.94 59.31
C GLU A 499 -8.62 -26.50 57.85
N MET A 500 -8.93 -25.23 57.58
CA MET A 500 -9.05 -24.71 56.22
C MET A 500 -7.77 -23.99 55.81
N TRP A 501 -7.00 -24.61 54.91
CA TRP A 501 -5.87 -23.97 54.25
C TRP A 501 -6.38 -23.12 53.09
N GLN A 502 -6.12 -21.82 53.11
CA GLN A 502 -6.49 -20.93 52.01
C GLN A 502 -5.29 -20.76 51.06
N PRO A 503 -5.38 -21.21 49.80
CA PRO A 503 -4.32 -20.97 48.82
C PRO A 503 -4.30 -19.47 48.48
N ARG A 504 -3.16 -18.81 48.73
CA ARG A 504 -2.87 -17.50 48.15
C ARG A 504 -2.16 -17.71 46.82
N GLN A 505 -2.74 -17.15 45.77
CA GLN A 505 -2.16 -17.17 44.42
C GLN A 505 -1.62 -15.78 44.05
N THR A 506 -0.45 -15.75 43.44
CA THR A 506 0.11 -14.55 42.81
C THR A 506 0.70 -14.91 41.45
N LYS A 507 0.66 -13.96 40.50
CA LYS A 507 1.26 -14.15 39.17
C LYS A 507 2.78 -14.16 39.28
N ALA A 508 3.43 -15.14 38.66
CA ALA A 508 4.88 -15.17 38.54
C ALA A 508 5.35 -13.99 37.67
N LYS A 509 6.38 -13.27 38.12
CA LYS A 509 6.98 -12.20 37.31
C LYS A 509 8.04 -12.82 36.40
N PRO A 510 7.97 -12.61 35.08
CA PRO A 510 9.02 -13.05 34.19
C PRO A 510 10.31 -12.28 34.49
N LYS A 511 11.43 -12.98 34.63
CA LYS A 511 12.76 -12.37 34.81
C LYS A 511 13.75 -13.01 33.83
N CYS A 512 14.60 -12.19 33.24
CA CYS A 512 15.68 -12.71 32.41
C CYS A 512 16.71 -13.47 33.24
N PRO A 513 17.30 -14.55 32.70
CA PRO A 513 18.46 -15.19 33.30
C PRO A 513 19.59 -14.19 33.56
N GLU A 514 20.46 -14.51 34.50
CA GLU A 514 21.60 -13.66 34.83
C GLU A 514 22.50 -13.42 33.60
N GLY A 515 22.86 -12.17 33.34
CA GLY A 515 23.60 -11.76 32.15
C GLY A 515 22.76 -11.51 30.89
N TYR A 516 21.44 -11.70 30.93
CA TYR A 516 20.52 -11.38 29.83
C TYR A 516 19.63 -10.18 30.17
N HIS A 517 19.28 -9.38 29.16
CA HIS A 517 18.36 -8.25 29.25
C HIS A 517 17.16 -8.43 28.31
N LEU A 518 16.08 -7.68 28.53
CA LEU A 518 14.87 -7.74 27.72
C LEU A 518 15.10 -7.02 26.38
N CYS A 519 14.98 -7.72 25.24
CA CYS A 519 15.14 -7.09 23.92
C CYS A 519 13.83 -6.90 23.18
N HIS A 520 12.89 -7.83 23.37
CA HIS A 520 11.58 -7.83 22.74
C HIS A 520 10.59 -8.53 23.68
N GLU A 521 9.30 -8.24 23.55
CA GLU A 521 8.26 -8.77 24.43
C GLU A 521 8.42 -10.30 24.64
N ASN A 522 8.76 -10.68 25.86
CA ASN A 522 9.01 -12.06 26.31
C ASN A 522 10.32 -12.76 25.89
N ILE A 523 11.29 -12.07 25.26
CA ILE A 523 12.59 -12.64 24.88
C ILE A 523 13.74 -11.90 25.57
N CYS A 524 14.58 -12.67 26.28
CA CYS A 524 15.80 -12.17 26.89
C CYS A 524 16.97 -12.39 25.93
N CYS A 525 17.83 -11.39 25.73
CA CYS A 525 19.07 -11.56 24.98
C CYS A 525 20.30 -11.08 25.73
N ARG A 526 21.43 -11.64 25.32
CA ARG A 526 22.77 -11.21 25.69
C ARG A 526 23.53 -10.92 24.41
N ILE A 527 24.09 -9.73 24.31
CA ILE A 527 24.90 -9.30 23.17
C ILE A 527 26.36 -9.59 23.49
N GLU A 528 27.00 -10.38 22.64
CA GLU A 528 28.42 -10.73 22.73
C GLU A 528 29.18 -10.10 21.57
N LYS A 529 30.33 -9.48 21.86
CA LYS A 529 31.21 -8.94 20.82
C LYS A 529 32.07 -10.06 20.25
N VAL A 530 32.01 -10.23 18.94
CA VAL A 530 32.82 -11.19 18.18
C VAL A 530 33.77 -10.42 17.28
N LYS A 531 35.01 -10.89 17.17
CA LYS A 531 35.99 -10.27 16.27
C LYS A 531 35.57 -10.50 14.81
N PRO A 532 35.46 -9.44 13.98
CA PRO A 532 35.17 -9.60 12.56
C PRO A 532 36.33 -10.30 11.85
N GLN A 533 36.00 -11.10 10.84
CA GLN A 533 36.99 -11.62 9.91
C GLN A 533 37.26 -10.58 8.84
N THR A 534 38.53 -10.28 8.58
CA THR A 534 38.94 -9.38 7.50
C THR A 534 39.17 -10.21 6.24
N TYR A 535 38.42 -9.92 5.18
CA TYR A 535 38.55 -10.64 3.91
C TYR A 535 39.48 -9.87 2.96
N CYS A 536 40.63 -10.45 2.65
CA CYS A 536 41.54 -9.94 1.63
C CYS A 536 41.15 -10.54 0.27
N PRO A 537 40.70 -9.74 -0.71
CA PRO A 537 40.43 -10.24 -2.04
C PRO A 537 41.70 -10.85 -2.66
N LYS A 538 41.53 -11.90 -3.47
CA LYS A 538 42.66 -12.58 -4.14
C LYS A 538 43.43 -11.57 -5.01
N GLY A 539 44.75 -11.48 -4.79
CA GLY A 539 45.64 -10.58 -5.54
C GLY A 539 45.92 -9.23 -4.86
N TYR A 540 45.44 -9.01 -3.64
CA TYR A 540 45.79 -7.85 -2.83
C TYR A 540 46.73 -8.23 -1.68
N THR A 541 47.57 -7.29 -1.24
CA THR A 541 48.42 -7.39 -0.05
C THR A 541 48.02 -6.34 0.98
N VAL A 542 48.18 -6.64 2.27
CA VAL A 542 47.81 -5.72 3.35
C VAL A 542 48.89 -4.65 3.54
N SER A 543 48.53 -3.37 3.44
CA SER A 543 49.43 -2.25 3.72
C SER A 543 48.66 -1.13 4.43
N ASN A 544 49.05 -0.80 5.67
CA ASN A 544 48.54 0.32 6.45
C ASN A 544 47.01 0.54 6.38
N HIS A 545 46.22 -0.47 6.81
CA HIS A 545 44.75 -0.45 6.86
C HIS A 545 44.01 -0.47 5.51
N PHE A 546 44.72 -0.71 4.40
CA PHE A 546 44.12 -0.94 3.09
C PHE A 546 44.63 -2.26 2.49
N TYR A 547 43.81 -2.86 1.64
CA TYR A 547 44.25 -3.88 0.71
C TYR A 547 44.80 -3.17 -0.52
N VAL A 548 46.05 -3.46 -0.88
CA VAL A 548 46.73 -2.83 -2.01
C VAL A 548 46.97 -3.86 -3.10
N LYS A 549 46.61 -3.52 -4.33
CA LYS A 549 47.01 -4.28 -5.52
C LYS A 549 47.90 -3.39 -6.37
N HIS A 550 49.07 -3.91 -6.71
CA HIS A 550 50.00 -3.25 -7.61
C HIS A 550 49.74 -3.79 -9.02
N HIS A 551 49.31 -2.92 -9.92
CA HIS A 551 49.30 -3.24 -11.36
C HIS A 551 50.62 -2.78 -11.96
N MET A 552 51.35 -3.72 -12.54
CA MET A 552 52.63 -3.48 -13.21
C MET A 552 52.39 -3.42 -14.72
N THR A 553 52.75 -2.29 -15.33
CA THR A 553 52.69 -2.11 -16.78
C THR A 553 54.08 -1.74 -17.30
N PRO A 554 54.61 -2.41 -18.34
CA PRO A 554 55.88 -2.03 -18.94
C PRO A 554 55.84 -0.57 -19.39
N ALA A 555 56.89 0.20 -19.10
CA ALA A 555 56.98 1.58 -19.55
C ALA A 555 57.14 1.60 -21.07
N THR A 556 56.38 2.47 -21.75
CA THR A 556 56.45 2.61 -23.20
C THR A 556 57.49 3.68 -23.56
N PRO A 557 58.36 3.44 -24.56
CA PRO A 557 59.39 4.40 -24.95
C PRO A 557 58.85 5.66 -25.67
N TYR A 558 57.55 5.71 -25.97
CA TYR A 558 56.90 6.83 -26.65
C TYR A 558 55.55 7.15 -26.01
N CYS A 559 55.46 8.28 -25.29
CA CYS A 559 54.20 8.84 -24.81
C CYS A 559 53.84 10.11 -25.62
N PRO A 560 52.63 10.20 -26.19
CA PRO A 560 52.15 11.44 -26.81
C PRO A 560 51.87 12.48 -25.70
N GLY A 561 52.80 13.40 -25.48
CA GLY A 561 52.69 14.47 -24.47
C GLY A 561 54.00 14.87 -23.80
N CYS A 562 55.05 14.06 -23.88
CA CYS A 562 56.35 14.38 -23.29
C CYS A 562 57.28 15.12 -24.28
N PRO A 563 58.02 16.17 -23.84
CA PRO A 563 58.98 16.87 -24.69
C PRO A 563 60.11 15.93 -25.14
N LYS A 564 60.37 15.89 -26.45
CA LYS A 564 61.20 14.90 -27.17
C LYS A 564 62.72 15.02 -26.95
N THR A 565 63.20 15.22 -25.72
CA THR A 565 64.63 15.36 -25.44
C THR A 565 65.05 14.50 -24.26
N GLY A 566 65.03 13.17 -24.45
CA GLY A 566 65.58 12.21 -23.49
C GLY A 566 65.04 10.80 -23.72
N THR A 567 65.91 9.80 -23.73
CA THR A 567 65.57 8.36 -23.83
C THR A 567 64.98 7.78 -22.53
N GLU A 568 64.39 8.62 -21.68
CA GLU A 568 63.82 8.20 -20.40
C GLU A 568 62.41 7.65 -20.61
N ALA A 569 62.17 6.44 -20.10
CA ALA A 569 60.88 5.79 -20.19
C ALA A 569 59.84 6.56 -19.36
N CYS A 570 58.70 6.92 -19.96
CA CYS A 570 57.64 7.68 -19.30
C CYS A 570 56.49 6.77 -18.87
N CYS A 571 55.88 7.11 -17.73
CA CYS A 571 54.66 6.47 -17.23
C CYS A 571 53.45 7.40 -17.46
N PRO A 572 52.27 6.85 -17.81
CA PRO A 572 51.03 7.62 -17.91
C PRO A 572 50.66 8.32 -16.59
N ASP A 573 49.89 9.41 -16.67
CA ASP A 573 49.39 10.15 -15.51
C ASP A 573 48.74 9.20 -14.49
N ASN A 574 49.07 9.40 -13.21
CA ASN A 574 48.70 8.58 -12.04
C ASN A 574 49.53 7.30 -11.77
N LYS A 575 50.58 7.01 -12.55
CA LYS A 575 51.51 5.89 -12.28
C LYS A 575 52.86 6.41 -11.78
N THR A 576 53.41 5.73 -10.77
CA THR A 576 54.75 6.07 -10.26
C THR A 576 55.79 5.21 -10.98
N SER A 577 56.80 5.89 -11.55
CA SER A 577 57.97 5.25 -12.15
C SER A 577 58.94 4.87 -11.03
N PRO A 578 59.28 3.59 -10.83
CA PRO A 578 60.33 3.21 -9.93
C PRO A 578 61.69 3.39 -10.62
N ASP A 579 62.66 3.88 -9.85
CA ASP A 579 64.04 4.01 -10.26
C ASP A 579 64.56 2.73 -10.96
N LYS A 580 64.98 2.90 -12.22
CA LYS A 580 65.86 2.02 -13.02
C LYS A 580 65.27 0.81 -13.78
N ASP A 581 64.09 0.29 -13.45
CA ASP A 581 63.60 -0.97 -14.07
C ASP A 581 62.52 -0.83 -15.17
N ALA A 582 62.19 0.39 -15.62
CA ALA A 582 61.24 0.63 -16.73
C ALA A 582 59.86 -0.05 -16.58
N VAL A 583 59.33 -0.19 -15.35
CA VAL A 583 57.98 -0.72 -15.08
C VAL A 583 57.15 0.31 -14.34
N CYS A 584 56.08 0.80 -14.96
CA CYS A 584 55.14 1.72 -14.32
C CYS A 584 54.24 0.96 -13.32
N THR A 585 54.17 1.44 -12.09
CA THR A 585 53.31 0.86 -11.05
C THR A 585 52.11 1.73 -10.77
N GLU A 586 50.94 1.11 -10.76
CA GLU A 586 49.66 1.72 -10.37
C GLU A 586 49.17 1.05 -9.09
N ARG A 587 48.81 1.88 -8.10
CA ARG A 587 48.39 1.42 -6.77
C ARG A 587 46.87 1.54 -6.65
N GLU A 588 46.19 0.40 -6.62
CA GLU A 588 44.76 0.33 -6.33
C GLU A 588 44.55 0.07 -4.84
N ASN A 589 43.89 0.99 -4.13
CA ASN A 589 43.57 0.85 -2.71
C ASN A 589 42.12 0.38 -2.56
N PHE A 590 41.93 -0.75 -1.88
CA PHE A 590 40.61 -1.29 -1.56
C PHE A 590 40.36 -1.22 -0.05
N PRO A 591 39.22 -0.65 0.41
CA PRO A 591 38.91 -0.55 1.83
C PRO A 591 38.76 -1.94 2.46
N VAL A 592 39.18 -2.09 3.71
CA VAL A 592 39.08 -3.37 4.43
C VAL A 592 37.61 -3.74 4.62
N GLN A 593 37.19 -4.86 4.02
CA GLN A 593 35.87 -5.40 4.23
C GLN A 593 35.86 -6.30 5.47
N TYR A 594 34.91 -6.03 6.37
CA TYR A 594 34.66 -6.83 7.55
C TYR A 594 33.51 -7.79 7.28
N LYS A 595 33.71 -9.07 7.56
CA LYS A 595 32.67 -10.08 7.50
C LYS A 595 32.49 -10.70 8.87
N CYS A 596 31.26 -10.74 9.35
CA CYS A 596 30.95 -11.40 10.61
C CYS A 596 30.82 -12.92 10.42
N PRO A 597 31.24 -13.73 11.41
CA PRO A 597 30.94 -15.15 11.41
C PRO A 597 29.42 -15.38 11.40
N GLY A 598 29.01 -16.54 10.92
CA GLY A 598 27.59 -16.89 10.79
C GLY A 598 26.85 -16.75 12.13
N GLY A 599 25.72 -16.05 12.11
CA GLY A 599 24.91 -15.76 13.31
C GLY A 599 25.15 -14.40 13.96
N SER A 600 26.22 -13.69 13.59
CA SER A 600 26.51 -12.33 14.11
C SER A 600 26.21 -11.24 13.08
N GLN A 601 25.82 -10.05 13.55
CA GLN A 601 25.53 -8.88 12.72
C GLN A 601 26.65 -7.84 12.81
N LEU A 602 27.06 -7.27 11.68
CA LEU A 602 28.06 -6.20 11.64
C LEU A 602 27.40 -4.88 12.08
N VAL A 603 27.87 -4.30 13.19
CA VAL A 603 27.43 -2.99 13.68
C VAL A 603 28.66 -2.11 13.84
N GLY A 604 28.85 -1.18 12.91
CA GLY A 604 30.09 -0.40 12.80
C GLY A 604 31.27 -1.26 12.35
N LYS A 605 32.32 -1.35 13.17
CA LYS A 605 33.51 -2.20 12.96
C LYS A 605 33.54 -3.45 13.84
N GLU A 606 32.46 -3.73 14.57
CA GLU A 606 32.36 -4.87 15.48
C GLU A 606 31.25 -5.83 15.01
N CYS A 607 31.44 -7.13 15.23
CA CYS A 607 30.38 -8.10 15.04
C CYS A 607 29.68 -8.36 16.37
N LEU A 608 28.36 -8.27 16.37
CA LEU A 608 27.53 -8.53 17.55
C LEU A 608 26.79 -9.85 17.35
N ASP A 609 27.03 -10.82 18.23
CA ASP A 609 26.26 -12.04 18.33
C ASP A 609 25.18 -11.87 19.39
N THR A 610 23.93 -12.20 19.04
CA THR A 610 22.80 -12.06 19.97
C THR A 610 22.35 -13.42 20.43
N LYS A 611 22.75 -13.82 21.64
CA LYS A 611 22.25 -15.05 22.28
C LYS A 611 20.85 -14.79 22.84
N ARG A 612 19.89 -15.64 22.51
CA ARG A 612 18.50 -15.56 23.03
C ARG A 612 18.28 -16.60 24.12
N ALA A 613 17.51 -16.24 25.14
CA ALA A 613 17.05 -17.13 26.20
C ALA A 613 15.58 -16.87 26.52
N VAL A 614 14.88 -17.93 26.92
CA VAL A 614 13.50 -17.83 27.40
C VAL A 614 13.51 -17.24 28.82
N MET A 615 12.54 -16.40 29.12
CA MET A 615 12.36 -15.87 30.48
C MET A 615 12.12 -16.99 31.48
N VAL A 616 12.74 -16.86 32.64
CA VAL A 616 12.47 -17.76 33.78
C VAL A 616 11.43 -17.08 34.65
N LYS A 617 10.31 -17.77 34.87
CA LYS A 617 9.30 -17.33 35.85
C LYS A 617 9.84 -17.60 37.25
N LYS A 618 10.00 -16.57 38.06
CA LYS A 618 10.36 -16.71 39.48
C LYS A 618 9.20 -16.28 40.37
N CYS A 619 8.92 -17.11 41.37
CA CYS A 619 7.96 -16.78 42.40
C CYS A 619 8.55 -15.85 43.45
N PRO A 620 7.74 -14.95 44.05
CA PRO A 620 8.16 -14.20 45.22
C PRO A 620 8.60 -15.13 46.37
N PRO A 621 9.48 -14.69 47.27
CA PRO A 621 9.87 -15.48 48.44
C PRO A 621 8.66 -16.01 49.19
N GLY A 622 8.68 -17.32 49.49
CA GLY A 622 7.60 -18.02 50.18
C GLY A 622 6.49 -18.56 49.28
N TYR A 623 6.56 -18.44 47.95
CA TYR A 623 5.59 -19.08 47.05
C TYR A 623 6.29 -20.12 46.18
N ASP A 624 5.63 -21.26 45.97
CA ASP A 624 6.09 -22.32 45.08
C ASP A 624 5.38 -22.22 43.72
N LEU A 625 6.13 -22.48 42.65
CA LEU A 625 5.58 -22.51 41.31
C LEU A 625 4.69 -23.74 41.18
N ASP A 626 3.47 -23.57 40.66
CA ASP A 626 2.55 -24.67 40.43
C ASP A 626 3.09 -25.69 39.41
N LYS A 627 2.49 -26.89 39.36
CA LYS A 627 2.93 -27.97 38.47
C LYS A 627 2.91 -27.59 36.98
N LEU A 628 2.13 -26.57 36.62
CA LEU A 628 2.00 -26.08 35.23
C LEU A 628 2.96 -24.91 34.94
N GLY A 629 3.68 -24.39 35.93
CA GLY A 629 4.67 -23.32 35.74
C GLY A 629 4.06 -21.96 35.39
N HIS A 630 2.84 -21.69 35.83
CA HIS A 630 2.07 -20.50 35.45
C HIS A 630 1.73 -19.61 36.65
N GLU A 631 1.50 -20.21 37.81
CA GLU A 631 1.06 -19.50 39.00
C GLU A 631 1.95 -19.83 40.20
N CYS A 632 2.13 -18.84 41.08
CA CYS A 632 2.85 -19.02 42.33
C CYS A 632 1.81 -19.19 43.43
N SER A 633 1.89 -20.29 44.17
CA SER A 633 0.96 -20.61 45.26
C SER A 633 1.70 -20.73 46.59
N ASN A 634 1.06 -20.25 47.65
CA ASN A 634 1.49 -20.46 49.03
C ASN A 634 0.24 -20.83 49.86
N LEU A 635 0.33 -21.88 50.65
CA LEU A 635 -0.69 -22.28 51.61
C LEU A 635 -0.45 -21.52 52.92
N VAL A 636 -1.27 -20.50 53.16
CA VAL A 636 -1.21 -19.72 54.39
C VAL A 636 -2.33 -20.19 55.33
N GLN A 637 -1.97 -20.54 56.56
CA GLN A 637 -2.94 -20.89 57.60
C GLN A 637 -3.64 -19.61 58.08
N GLY A 638 -4.97 -19.55 57.93
CA GLY A 638 -5.78 -18.39 58.31
C GLY A 638 -7.02 -18.78 59.11
N PRO A 639 -7.51 -17.93 60.02
CA PRO A 639 -8.73 -18.20 60.77
C PRO A 639 -9.96 -18.23 59.84
N ALA A 640 -10.79 -19.26 59.99
CA ALA A 640 -11.97 -19.46 59.17
C ALA A 640 -12.98 -18.30 59.33
N GLN A 641 -13.05 -17.41 58.33
CA GLN A 641 -14.10 -16.38 58.28
C GLN A 641 -15.32 -16.91 57.54
N LEU A 642 -16.39 -17.19 58.28
CA LEU A 642 -17.72 -17.46 57.74
C LEU A 642 -18.28 -16.19 57.08
N ARG A 643 -18.23 -16.12 55.74
CA ARG A 643 -19.02 -15.14 54.97
C ARG A 643 -20.42 -15.72 54.74
N VAL A 644 -21.38 -15.30 55.56
CA VAL A 644 -22.80 -15.52 55.31
C VAL A 644 -23.24 -14.52 54.24
N LYS A 645 -23.48 -14.98 53.01
CA LYS A 645 -24.19 -14.20 51.99
C LYS A 645 -25.69 -14.49 52.14
N TRP A 646 -26.45 -13.47 52.52
CA TRP A 646 -27.90 -13.49 52.48
C TRP A 646 -28.34 -13.24 51.02
N TYR A 647 -29.18 -14.12 50.49
CA TYR A 647 -29.85 -14.00 49.19
C TYR A 647 -31.29 -13.58 49.39
#